data_AF-A0A182N3W5-F1
#
_entry.id   AF-A0A182N3W5-F1
#
_cell.length_a   1.000
_cell.length_b   1.000
_cell.length_c   1.000
_cell.angle_alpha   90.00
_cell.angle_beta   90.00
_cell.angle_gamma   90.00
#
_symmetry.space_group_name_H-M   'P 1'
#
loop_
_entity.id
_entity.type
_entity.pdbx_description
1 polymer ?
#
loop_
_entity_poly.entity_id
_entity_poly.type
_entity_poly.pdbx_seq_one_letter_code
_entity_poly.pdbx_strand_id
1 'polypeptide(L)'
;MEESPTIEQAMEVEEPAVPVPVATVSIQEQIAQEQQLETAAVQNITGNSLSLLCQYSGSSDSEAEETDTSKADDAKKRTHSSSSSSSDDSSDVELVKDAPISAGYRVRDDPILVSDAETMDTNAASSEDEEDDLARGPIRTAGEILPHELPPIEELTISVPETECKPIGHVESIVAQIVLVQSVVGAELLNLETVLFLERGKRALGKIFDVIGQVNRPIYCVLFNSNQEVLSKNITVGMEVYCAPRTEYTSFIILSDLMRLKGSDASWMNDNEVPAYLAEHSDDEAERAAKKNRKKGAANRQHNQNDEQSSDQGGAEPQQHFHPRQQHPSTSRQQHYQQQYHRPPPNSGRQFNPRYPSGNSWHHNYQNPRYQNPHQYRPRFPPRNQQYQQQMPHMQPPPQGGSRNMSSELKVLSPNVHYTDEHIEVDYQYQTTTVVGSGPGGYTVKPETTELNIRTGRNVPRLGLMLVGWGGNNGSTLTAALEANKHSLEWRTRQGVQKANWYGSITQASTVLLGSDASGQDVYIPMNQLVPMVNPDDIVVDGWDISSLNIGEAMRRAQVLEVGLQDQVYKRLAQLRPRASIYDPDFIAANQADRADNTIQGTRYEQYHQIVKDIREFKQQSGVEKVVILWTANTERFAEVREGVNTTMADLERSLKQNHAEISPSTIFAMAAIAEDCIYINGSPQNTFVPGVIEMAEHYGAFIAGDDFKSGQTKLKSVLVDFLVSAGIKPVSIVSYNHLGNNDGKNLSAPQQFRSKEISKSNVVDDMVASNHILYEADEHPDHCVVIKYVPYVGDSKRAMDEYTSQIMLGGHNTLVIHNTCEDSLLASPLILDLAILGELCSRIQIRRKEPAGGEYLPFRSVLSLLSYLCKAPLVPQGTPVVNSLFRQRTAIENILRACVGLPPLSHMTLEHRFDLPVGQSAEAQHVAKKARVNGTAPYVNGTSEKCNGVHNGDTGHASEEVSSR
;
A
#
# COMPACT_ATOMS: atom_id res chain seq x y z
N MET A 1 -9.84 15.91 -100.11
CA MET A 1 -10.45 14.99 -99.13
C MET A 1 -9.87 15.33 -97.76
N GLU A 2 -9.90 16.62 -97.39
CA GLU A 2 -11.08 17.40 -96.95
C GLU A 2 -11.44 16.94 -95.52
N GLU A 3 -11.06 17.69 -94.49
CA GLU A 3 -11.51 19.05 -94.10
C GLU A 3 -12.91 19.06 -93.46
N SER A 4 -12.98 19.85 -92.39
CA SER A 4 -14.08 20.07 -91.44
C SER A 4 -15.20 20.96 -92.10
N PRO A 5 -16.28 21.49 -91.42
CA PRO A 5 -16.28 21.94 -90.02
C PRO A 5 -17.62 21.99 -89.19
N THR A 6 -17.45 22.04 -87.86
CA THR A 6 -18.09 22.93 -86.83
C THR A 6 -19.60 23.25 -86.73
N ILE A 7 -20.10 23.23 -85.47
CA ILE A 7 -20.98 24.25 -84.80
C ILE A 7 -22.49 24.21 -85.20
N GLU A 8 -23.52 24.45 -84.37
CA GLU A 8 -23.67 25.28 -83.14
C GLU A 8 -24.65 24.71 -82.04
N GLN A 9 -24.92 25.55 -81.02
CA GLN A 9 -25.82 25.53 -79.83
C GLN A 9 -27.31 25.17 -80.07
N ALA A 10 -28.21 24.91 -79.09
CA ALA A 10 -28.16 24.56 -77.64
C ALA A 10 -29.62 24.25 -77.12
N MET A 11 -29.82 24.20 -75.79
CA MET A 11 -31.07 24.19 -74.97
C MET A 11 -31.50 22.88 -74.27
N GLU A 12 -32.29 23.07 -73.22
CA GLU A 12 -32.55 22.22 -72.05
C GLU A 12 -33.50 21.02 -72.28
N VAL A 13 -33.37 19.98 -71.45
CA VAL A 13 -34.36 19.48 -70.46
C VAL A 13 -33.87 18.12 -69.93
N GLU A 14 -33.89 17.89 -68.61
CA GLU A 14 -33.49 16.62 -67.98
C GLU A 14 -34.56 16.12 -66.99
N GLU A 15 -35.13 14.96 -67.29
CA GLU A 15 -36.12 14.23 -66.46
C GLU A 15 -36.15 12.74 -66.91
N PRO A 16 -36.68 11.79 -66.12
CA PRO A 16 -35.98 11.20 -64.99
C PRO A 16 -35.62 9.71 -65.19
N ALA A 17 -34.66 9.20 -64.42
CA ALA A 17 -34.21 7.81 -64.49
C ALA A 17 -35.09 6.83 -63.68
N VAL A 18 -35.36 5.65 -64.26
CA VAL A 18 -36.18 4.56 -63.69
C VAL A 18 -35.32 3.68 -62.75
N PRO A 19 -35.85 3.18 -61.60
CA PRO A 19 -35.04 2.54 -60.56
C PRO A 19 -34.55 1.12 -60.87
N VAL A 20 -33.46 0.75 -60.21
CA VAL A 20 -32.85 -0.59 -60.18
C VAL A 20 -33.17 -1.25 -58.82
N PRO A 21 -33.53 -2.54 -58.75
CA PRO A 21 -34.02 -3.15 -57.51
C PRO A 21 -32.91 -3.37 -56.47
N VAL A 22 -33.21 -3.02 -55.22
CA VAL A 22 -32.42 -3.37 -54.03
C VAL A 22 -32.92 -4.68 -53.47
N ALA A 23 -32.03 -5.64 -53.21
CA ALA A 23 -32.39 -6.90 -52.56
C ALA A 23 -32.56 -6.68 -51.05
N THR A 24 -33.78 -6.89 -50.55
CA THR A 24 -34.08 -6.88 -49.11
C THR A 24 -33.62 -8.19 -48.47
N VAL A 25 -32.49 -8.16 -47.77
CA VAL A 25 -32.08 -9.20 -46.82
C VAL A 25 -33.07 -9.19 -45.65
N SER A 26 -33.42 -10.36 -45.10
CA SER A 26 -34.33 -10.42 -43.95
C SER A 26 -33.62 -9.95 -42.68
N ILE A 27 -34.32 -9.20 -41.82
CA ILE A 27 -33.84 -8.83 -40.48
C ILE A 27 -33.45 -10.09 -39.67
N GLN A 28 -34.11 -11.23 -39.93
CA GLN A 28 -33.77 -12.52 -39.32
C GLN A 28 -32.41 -13.07 -39.76
N GLU A 29 -31.95 -12.77 -40.98
CA GLU A 29 -30.63 -13.17 -41.48
C GLU A 29 -29.52 -12.31 -40.90
N GLN A 30 -29.79 -11.02 -40.65
CA GLN A 30 -28.86 -10.12 -39.95
C GLN A 30 -28.66 -10.56 -38.49
N ILE A 31 -29.75 -10.81 -37.75
CA ILE A 31 -29.71 -11.32 -36.38
C ILE A 31 -28.94 -12.66 -36.30
N ALA A 32 -29.15 -13.57 -37.27
CA ALA A 32 -28.44 -14.84 -37.32
C ALA A 32 -26.93 -14.69 -37.59
N GLN A 33 -26.51 -13.71 -38.40
CA GLN A 33 -25.10 -13.40 -38.62
C GLN A 33 -24.45 -12.76 -37.38
N GLU A 34 -25.15 -11.86 -36.70
CA GLU A 34 -24.64 -11.23 -35.48
C GLU A 34 -24.52 -12.22 -34.31
N GLN A 35 -25.46 -13.16 -34.15
CA GLN A 35 -25.34 -14.25 -33.17
C GLN A 35 -24.16 -15.20 -33.44
N GLN A 36 -23.80 -15.43 -34.71
CA GLN A 36 -22.59 -16.19 -35.05
C GLN A 36 -21.30 -15.41 -34.73
N LEU A 37 -21.28 -14.11 -34.99
CA LEU A 37 -20.18 -13.21 -34.60
C LEU A 37 -20.02 -13.12 -33.08
N GLU A 38 -21.12 -13.05 -32.33
CA GLU A 38 -21.14 -13.02 -30.87
C GLU A 38 -20.64 -14.35 -30.28
N THR A 39 -21.08 -15.49 -30.82
CA THR A 39 -20.59 -16.82 -30.42
C THR A 39 -19.08 -16.96 -30.66
N ALA A 40 -18.58 -16.45 -31.79
CA ALA A 40 -17.14 -16.44 -32.11
C ALA A 40 -16.35 -15.47 -31.23
N ALA A 41 -16.93 -14.33 -30.83
CA ALA A 41 -16.31 -13.41 -29.88
C ALA A 41 -16.18 -14.06 -28.49
N VAL A 42 -17.25 -14.68 -27.97
CA VAL A 42 -17.28 -15.32 -26.65
C VAL A 42 -16.22 -16.42 -26.52
N GLN A 43 -16.00 -17.24 -27.55
CA GLN A 43 -14.98 -18.30 -27.53
C GLN A 43 -13.55 -17.77 -27.32
N ASN A 44 -13.27 -16.52 -27.72
CA ASN A 44 -11.96 -15.88 -27.57
C ASN A 44 -11.74 -15.25 -26.18
N ILE A 45 -12.72 -15.26 -25.27
CA ILE A 45 -12.65 -14.60 -23.93
C ILE A 45 -12.47 -15.64 -22.80
N THR A 46 -11.79 -16.75 -23.10
CA THR A 46 -11.39 -17.76 -22.09
C THR A 46 -10.14 -17.33 -21.32
N GLY A 47 -10.25 -16.28 -20.50
CA GLY A 47 -9.12 -15.82 -19.67
C GLY A 47 -9.30 -14.62 -18.74
N ASN A 48 -10.50 -14.02 -18.61
CA ASN A 48 -10.72 -12.83 -17.77
C ASN A 48 -12.02 -12.93 -16.93
N SER A 49 -12.13 -12.06 -15.92
CA SER A 49 -13.16 -12.07 -14.86
C SER A 49 -14.62 -11.90 -15.31
N LEU A 50 -14.89 -11.62 -16.59
CA LEU A 50 -16.24 -11.53 -17.16
C LEU A 50 -16.82 -12.90 -17.58
N SER A 51 -16.04 -13.99 -17.53
CA SER A 51 -16.47 -15.33 -17.94
C SER A 51 -17.69 -15.88 -17.17
N LEU A 52 -17.99 -15.34 -15.99
CA LEU A 52 -19.13 -15.73 -15.17
C LEU A 52 -20.49 -15.42 -15.82
N LEU A 53 -20.55 -14.49 -16.78
CA LEU A 53 -21.77 -14.16 -17.52
C LEU A 53 -22.14 -15.21 -18.58
N CYS A 54 -21.19 -16.03 -19.04
CA CYS A 54 -21.40 -16.99 -20.13
C CYS A 54 -22.18 -18.26 -19.73
N GLN A 55 -22.61 -18.41 -18.46
CA GLN A 55 -23.32 -19.60 -17.98
C GLN A 55 -24.85 -19.58 -18.21
N TYR A 56 -25.42 -18.48 -18.74
CA TYR A 56 -26.87 -18.28 -18.81
C TYR A 56 -27.51 -18.36 -20.20
N SER A 57 -26.74 -18.52 -21.27
CA SER A 57 -27.25 -18.75 -22.64
C SER A 57 -27.35 -20.24 -22.96
N GLY A 58 -28.26 -20.98 -22.31
CA GLY A 58 -28.27 -22.45 -22.41
C GLY A 58 -29.51 -23.18 -21.88
N SER A 59 -30.72 -22.88 -22.37
CA SER A 59 -31.87 -23.79 -22.25
C SER A 59 -32.88 -23.62 -23.39
N SER A 60 -33.41 -24.75 -23.84
CA SER A 60 -34.60 -24.94 -24.69
C SER A 60 -34.55 -24.45 -26.15
N ASP A 61 -35.13 -25.17 -27.13
CA ASP A 61 -35.50 -26.59 -27.21
C ASP A 61 -35.81 -26.95 -28.68
N SER A 62 -35.42 -28.14 -29.14
CA SER A 62 -35.95 -28.77 -30.37
C SER A 62 -35.67 -30.27 -30.41
N GLU A 63 -36.65 -31.08 -30.78
CA GLU A 63 -36.67 -32.54 -30.56
C GLU A 63 -35.97 -33.38 -31.66
N ALA A 64 -35.61 -34.61 -31.26
CA ALA A 64 -35.58 -35.87 -32.03
C ALA A 64 -34.90 -35.96 -33.41
N GLU A 65 -33.97 -36.93 -33.54
CA GLU A 65 -34.31 -38.23 -34.14
C GLU A 65 -33.39 -39.35 -33.60
N GLU A 66 -33.71 -40.62 -33.92
CA GLU A 66 -33.00 -41.81 -33.45
C GLU A 66 -31.72 -42.09 -34.25
N THR A 67 -30.69 -42.69 -33.63
CA THR A 67 -30.21 -44.03 -34.08
C THR A 67 -29.28 -44.72 -33.08
N ASP A 68 -29.50 -46.03 -32.93
CA ASP A 68 -28.70 -46.99 -32.15
C ASP A 68 -27.30 -47.23 -32.74
N THR A 69 -26.27 -47.40 -31.89
CA THR A 69 -25.37 -48.57 -32.01
C THR A 69 -24.52 -48.86 -30.77
N SER A 70 -25.01 -49.78 -29.94
CA SER A 70 -24.29 -50.76 -29.08
C SER A 70 -22.75 -50.65 -28.86
N LYS A 71 -22.34 -50.58 -27.58
CA LYS A 71 -21.78 -51.70 -26.76
C LYS A 71 -21.38 -51.20 -25.35
N ALA A 72 -21.85 -51.74 -24.21
CA ALA A 72 -21.92 -53.13 -23.70
C ALA A 72 -20.56 -53.64 -23.13
N ASP A 73 -20.47 -54.35 -22.00
CA ASP A 73 -21.40 -54.68 -20.89
C ASP A 73 -20.55 -55.24 -19.70
N ASP A 74 -20.92 -55.25 -18.42
CA ASP A 74 -22.11 -54.69 -17.70
C ASP A 74 -21.59 -53.63 -16.69
N ALA A 75 -21.62 -53.65 -15.34
CA ALA A 75 -22.32 -54.34 -14.25
C ALA A 75 -22.46 -53.31 -13.10
N LYS A 76 -23.53 -53.17 -12.29
CA LYS A 76 -24.41 -54.10 -11.55
C LYS A 76 -23.69 -54.92 -10.46
N LYS A 77 -24.14 -54.95 -9.19
CA LYS A 77 -25.19 -54.19 -8.47
C LYS A 77 -25.13 -54.54 -6.97
N ARG A 78 -25.47 -53.59 -6.08
CA ARG A 78 -26.10 -53.83 -4.73
C ARG A 78 -25.23 -54.60 -3.69
N THR A 79 -25.54 -54.60 -2.37
CA THR A 79 -26.62 -53.96 -1.58
C THR A 79 -26.12 -53.56 -0.18
N HIS A 80 -26.99 -52.84 0.55
CA HIS A 80 -27.01 -52.63 2.02
C HIS A 80 -26.86 -53.97 2.84
N SER A 81 -26.70 -53.99 4.17
CA SER A 81 -27.10 -53.02 5.22
C SER A 81 -26.45 -53.29 6.61
N SER A 82 -26.74 -52.42 7.60
CA SER A 82 -26.98 -52.71 9.05
C SER A 82 -25.82 -53.21 9.95
N SER A 83 -25.74 -52.90 11.25
CA SER A 83 -26.53 -52.00 12.13
C SER A 83 -25.89 -51.84 13.55
N SER A 84 -26.58 -51.07 14.41
CA SER A 84 -26.78 -51.28 15.89
C SER A 84 -25.64 -50.92 16.88
N SER A 85 -25.91 -50.36 18.08
CA SER A 85 -27.18 -49.83 18.66
C SER A 85 -26.94 -48.99 19.95
N SER A 86 -27.73 -47.92 20.14
CA SER A 86 -28.29 -47.38 21.41
C SER A 86 -27.33 -47.08 22.60
N SER A 87 -27.73 -46.62 23.80
CA SER A 87 -29.04 -46.32 24.44
C SER A 87 -28.78 -45.38 25.65
N ASP A 88 -29.63 -44.47 26.17
CA ASP A 88 -30.90 -43.80 25.79
C ASP A 88 -30.83 -42.36 26.39
N ASP A 89 -31.79 -41.56 26.91
CA ASP A 89 -33.25 -41.59 27.22
C ASP A 89 -33.75 -40.13 27.46
N SER A 90 -35.04 -39.81 27.24
CA SER A 90 -36.02 -39.35 28.27
C SER A 90 -37.21 -38.47 27.79
N SER A 91 -38.42 -39.02 28.00
CA SER A 91 -39.76 -38.39 28.06
C SER A 91 -40.48 -37.87 26.79
N ASP A 92 -41.72 -38.36 26.59
CA ASP A 92 -42.71 -38.04 25.53
C ASP A 92 -43.98 -37.36 26.11
N VAL A 93 -44.64 -36.48 25.32
CA VAL A 93 -46.11 -36.26 25.09
C VAL A 93 -46.37 -34.85 24.48
N GLU A 94 -47.31 -34.55 23.57
CA GLU A 94 -48.24 -35.32 22.70
C GLU A 94 -48.22 -34.71 21.25
N LEU A 95 -48.92 -35.33 20.29
CA LEU A 95 -49.00 -34.91 18.88
C LEU A 95 -50.27 -34.11 18.51
N VAL A 96 -50.10 -32.96 17.84
CA VAL A 96 -51.12 -32.30 16.98
C VAL A 96 -50.46 -31.84 15.67
N LYS A 97 -51.23 -31.74 14.58
CA LYS A 97 -50.74 -31.70 13.19
C LYS A 97 -50.52 -30.32 12.56
N ASP A 98 -49.52 -30.28 11.67
CA ASP A 98 -49.44 -29.59 10.37
C ASP A 98 -49.73 -28.08 10.26
N ALA A 99 -48.67 -27.26 10.22
CA ALA A 99 -48.59 -26.03 9.42
C ALA A 99 -47.11 -25.61 9.20
N PRO A 100 -46.69 -25.19 7.98
CA PRO A 100 -45.37 -24.60 7.75
C PRO A 100 -45.37 -23.10 8.12
N ILE A 101 -44.38 -22.66 8.89
CA ILE A 101 -44.23 -21.25 9.31
C ILE A 101 -42.95 -20.66 8.70
N SER A 102 -43.04 -19.43 8.20
CA SER A 102 -41.95 -18.69 7.56
C SER A 102 -40.82 -18.32 8.52
N ALA A 103 -39.59 -18.28 8.01
CA ALA A 103 -38.45 -17.75 8.75
C ALA A 103 -38.56 -16.23 8.89
N GLY A 104 -38.91 -15.75 10.08
CA GLY A 104 -39.02 -14.33 10.39
C GLY A 104 -37.68 -13.68 10.71
N TYR A 105 -37.26 -12.69 9.91
CA TYR A 105 -36.25 -11.73 10.35
C TYR A 105 -36.78 -10.93 11.54
N ARG A 106 -35.96 -10.77 12.59
CA ARG A 106 -36.28 -9.90 13.73
C ARG A 106 -35.91 -8.46 13.39
N VAL A 107 -36.92 -7.66 13.03
CA VAL A 107 -36.83 -6.20 13.09
C VAL A 107 -36.48 -5.78 14.52
N ARG A 108 -35.59 -4.80 14.65
CA ARG A 108 -35.46 -3.96 15.84
C ARG A 108 -35.79 -2.54 15.45
N ASP A 109 -36.87 -2.02 16.00
CA ASP A 109 -37.29 -0.63 15.83
C ASP A 109 -36.44 0.27 16.74
N ASP A 110 -35.30 0.74 16.23
CA ASP A 110 -34.67 1.98 16.69
C ASP A 110 -34.94 3.04 15.59
N PRO A 111 -35.64 4.14 15.88
CA PRO A 111 -36.13 5.04 14.85
C PRO A 111 -34.99 5.84 14.19
N ILE A 112 -34.88 5.71 12.87
CA ILE A 112 -34.12 6.67 12.07
C ILE A 112 -34.80 8.03 12.21
N LEU A 113 -34.11 9.00 12.79
CA LEU A 113 -34.54 10.40 12.80
C LEU A 113 -34.37 10.99 11.38
N VAL A 114 -35.32 10.65 10.51
CA VAL A 114 -35.60 11.42 9.31
C VAL A 114 -36.14 12.77 9.79
N SER A 115 -35.34 13.83 9.66
CA SER A 115 -35.82 15.19 9.86
C SER A 115 -36.86 15.50 8.78
N ASP A 116 -38.05 15.92 9.18
CA ASP A 116 -39.21 16.05 8.29
C ASP A 116 -38.90 16.90 7.05
N ALA A 117 -38.98 16.27 5.88
CA ALA A 117 -38.73 16.88 4.57
C ALA A 117 -40.02 16.99 3.73
N GLU A 118 -41.15 17.18 4.39
CA GLU A 118 -42.42 17.55 3.75
C GLU A 118 -42.74 19.04 4.00
N THR A 119 -43.47 19.65 3.07
CA THR A 119 -43.85 21.09 3.05
C THR A 119 -42.73 22.11 2.82
N MET A 120 -42.20 22.16 1.58
CA MET A 120 -41.85 23.44 0.94
C MET A 120 -42.66 23.63 -0.34
N ASP A 121 -43.87 24.16 -0.17
CA ASP A 121 -44.74 24.60 -1.25
C ASP A 121 -44.27 25.97 -1.75
N THR A 122 -43.94 26.12 -3.03
CA THR A 122 -43.25 27.31 -3.57
C THR A 122 -44.09 28.08 -4.59
N ASN A 123 -45.21 28.69 -4.15
CA ASN A 123 -45.84 29.82 -4.86
C ASN A 123 -46.96 30.56 -4.07
N ALA A 124 -46.61 31.41 -3.10
CA ALA A 124 -47.44 32.53 -2.64
C ALA A 124 -46.59 33.58 -1.88
N ALA A 125 -46.88 34.87 -2.03
CA ALA A 125 -46.09 35.95 -1.43
C ALA A 125 -46.94 36.96 -0.65
N SER A 126 -46.43 37.45 0.49
CA SER A 126 -46.76 38.78 1.07
C SER A 126 -45.88 39.13 2.28
N SER A 127 -45.73 40.43 2.54
CA SER A 127 -45.20 41.10 3.75
C SER A 127 -43.79 40.75 4.25
N GLU A 128 -42.82 41.56 3.79
CA GLU A 128 -41.98 42.50 4.58
C GLU A 128 -41.29 42.06 5.90
N ASP A 129 -40.06 42.57 6.07
CA ASP A 129 -39.19 42.62 7.28
C ASP A 129 -38.57 41.30 7.82
N GLU A 130 -37.37 40.95 7.34
CA GLU A 130 -36.14 40.84 8.19
C GLU A 130 -34.86 40.83 7.30
N GLU A 131 -33.66 40.94 7.90
CA GLU A 131 -32.40 41.36 7.23
C GLU A 131 -31.58 40.22 6.55
N ASP A 132 -30.60 40.62 5.72
CA ASP A 132 -29.74 39.76 4.88
C ASP A 132 -29.15 38.51 5.58
N ASP A 133 -29.58 37.32 5.14
CA ASP A 133 -28.72 36.12 5.15
C ASP A 133 -28.91 35.34 3.83
N LEU A 134 -27.85 35.29 3.00
CA LEU A 134 -27.92 34.73 1.66
C LEU A 134 -27.94 33.20 1.71
N ALA A 135 -29.15 32.63 1.73
CA ALA A 135 -29.42 31.21 1.69
C ALA A 135 -28.77 30.50 0.47
N ARG A 136 -27.53 30.06 0.65
CA ARG A 136 -26.89 29.10 -0.26
C ARG A 136 -27.66 27.79 -0.16
N GLY A 137 -28.26 27.38 -1.27
CA GLY A 137 -28.76 26.01 -1.45
C GLY A 137 -27.64 24.97 -1.37
N PRO A 138 -27.95 23.68 -1.59
CA PRO A 138 -26.97 22.60 -1.62
C PRO A 138 -25.75 22.95 -2.48
N ILE A 139 -24.57 22.48 -2.06
CA ILE A 139 -23.33 22.70 -2.82
C ILE A 139 -23.45 21.93 -4.13
N ARG A 140 -23.70 22.66 -5.22
CA ARG A 140 -23.77 22.10 -6.58
C ARG A 140 -22.45 22.17 -7.30
N THR A 141 -22.22 21.22 -8.20
CA THR A 141 -21.11 21.21 -9.14
C THR A 141 -21.43 22.06 -10.37
N ALA A 142 -20.46 22.79 -10.92
CA ALA A 142 -20.69 23.79 -11.96
C ALA A 142 -20.93 23.15 -13.35
N GLY A 143 -22.19 22.79 -13.59
CA GLY A 143 -22.68 22.02 -14.75
C GLY A 143 -23.82 21.06 -14.40
N GLU A 144 -24.04 20.81 -13.10
CA GLU A 144 -25.12 19.98 -12.56
C GLU A 144 -26.50 20.57 -12.87
N ILE A 145 -27.30 19.83 -13.64
CA ILE A 145 -28.70 20.15 -13.98
C ILE A 145 -29.61 19.35 -13.05
N LEU A 146 -30.46 20.01 -12.27
CA LEU A 146 -31.42 19.33 -11.41
C LEU A 146 -32.67 18.86 -12.16
N PRO A 147 -33.44 17.88 -11.64
CA PRO A 147 -34.65 17.37 -12.32
C PRO A 147 -35.76 18.39 -12.58
N HIS A 148 -35.73 19.57 -11.94
CA HIS A 148 -36.65 20.69 -12.20
C HIS A 148 -36.09 21.74 -13.18
N GLU A 149 -34.85 21.55 -13.64
CA GLU A 149 -34.16 22.39 -14.63
C GLU A 149 -34.13 21.70 -16.02
N LEU A 150 -34.63 20.46 -16.09
CA LEU A 150 -34.86 19.71 -17.33
C LEU A 150 -36.12 20.22 -18.08
N PRO A 151 -36.19 20.05 -19.41
CA PRO A 151 -37.41 20.31 -20.17
C PRO A 151 -38.58 19.43 -19.72
N PRO A 152 -39.84 19.90 -19.81
CA PRO A 152 -41.02 19.08 -19.53
C PRO A 152 -41.08 17.82 -20.40
N ILE A 153 -41.41 16.70 -19.77
CA ILE A 153 -41.51 15.37 -20.39
C ILE A 153 -42.91 15.23 -21.02
N GLU A 154 -42.95 14.89 -22.30
CA GLU A 154 -44.20 14.67 -23.04
C GLU A 154 -44.93 13.40 -22.59
N GLU A 155 -46.27 13.44 -22.57
CA GLU A 155 -47.09 12.31 -22.16
C GLU A 155 -47.17 11.21 -23.24
N LEU A 156 -46.56 10.06 -22.98
CA LEU A 156 -46.52 8.92 -23.88
C LEU A 156 -47.84 8.13 -23.87
N THR A 157 -48.74 8.42 -24.81
CA THR A 157 -49.99 7.65 -25.01
C THR A 157 -49.77 6.39 -25.88
N ILE A 158 -48.64 5.69 -25.70
CA ILE A 158 -48.27 4.51 -26.49
C ILE A 158 -48.89 3.26 -25.85
N SER A 159 -49.45 2.37 -26.69
CA SER A 159 -49.84 1.02 -26.28
C SER A 159 -49.43 -0.03 -27.30
N VAL A 160 -49.14 -1.24 -26.82
CA VAL A 160 -48.65 -2.38 -27.59
C VAL A 160 -49.44 -3.65 -27.23
N PRO A 161 -49.51 -4.66 -28.13
CA PRO A 161 -50.23 -5.91 -27.86
C PRO A 161 -49.64 -6.70 -26.67
N GLU A 162 -50.51 -7.35 -25.88
CA GLU A 162 -50.10 -8.23 -24.78
C GLU A 162 -49.21 -9.40 -25.26
N THR A 163 -49.35 -9.83 -26.52
CA THR A 163 -48.50 -10.84 -27.18
C THR A 163 -47.07 -10.41 -27.48
N GLU A 164 -46.78 -9.11 -27.39
CA GLU A 164 -45.44 -8.53 -27.61
C GLU A 164 -44.78 -8.11 -26.28
N CYS A 165 -45.50 -8.21 -25.17
CA CYS A 165 -45.04 -7.79 -23.85
C CYS A 165 -44.26 -8.89 -23.12
N LYS A 166 -43.11 -8.53 -22.55
CA LYS A 166 -42.30 -9.39 -21.68
C LYS A 166 -42.20 -8.75 -20.28
N PRO A 167 -42.49 -9.47 -19.18
CA PRO A 167 -42.30 -8.92 -17.84
C PRO A 167 -40.81 -8.68 -17.59
N ILE A 168 -40.47 -7.50 -17.06
CA ILE A 168 -39.07 -7.09 -16.84
C ILE A 168 -38.77 -6.80 -15.36
N GLY A 169 -39.77 -6.40 -14.58
CA GLY A 169 -39.59 -6.03 -13.18
C GLY A 169 -40.90 -5.60 -12.52
N HIS A 170 -40.78 -4.94 -11.37
CA HIS A 170 -41.90 -4.32 -10.65
C HIS A 170 -41.49 -2.96 -10.08
N VAL A 171 -42.46 -2.09 -9.81
CA VAL A 171 -42.21 -0.81 -9.12
C VAL A 171 -41.81 -1.11 -7.66
N GLU A 172 -40.56 -0.87 -7.32
CA GLU A 172 -39.99 -1.13 -5.98
C GLU A 172 -40.25 0.06 -5.04
N SER A 173 -40.08 1.28 -5.54
CA SER A 173 -40.29 2.51 -4.77
C SER A 173 -40.53 3.72 -5.67
N ILE A 174 -40.98 4.83 -5.07
CA ILE A 174 -41.23 6.10 -5.73
C ILE A 174 -40.56 7.18 -4.87
N VAL A 175 -39.68 7.98 -5.46
CA VAL A 175 -38.86 8.98 -4.76
C VAL A 175 -39.04 10.33 -5.47
N ALA A 176 -39.68 11.29 -4.79
CA ALA A 176 -40.12 12.54 -5.40
C ALA A 176 -40.88 12.32 -6.72
N GLN A 177 -40.29 12.68 -7.87
CA GLN A 177 -40.87 12.53 -9.21
C GLN A 177 -40.24 11.38 -10.02
N ILE A 178 -39.49 10.48 -9.39
CA ILE A 178 -38.85 9.31 -10.00
C ILE A 178 -39.53 8.03 -9.51
N VAL A 179 -39.91 7.15 -10.43
CA VAL A 179 -40.39 5.79 -10.17
C VAL A 179 -39.24 4.81 -10.39
N LEU A 180 -38.95 3.97 -9.40
CA LEU A 180 -37.86 2.99 -9.44
C LEU A 180 -38.41 1.59 -9.71
N VAL A 181 -38.02 1.00 -10.84
CA VAL A 181 -38.44 -0.32 -11.30
C VAL A 181 -37.31 -1.33 -11.11
N GLN A 182 -37.42 -2.20 -10.10
CA GLN A 182 -36.45 -3.25 -9.85
C GLN A 182 -36.66 -4.40 -10.84
N SER A 183 -35.61 -4.78 -11.59
CA SER A 183 -35.70 -5.92 -12.51
C SER A 183 -35.88 -7.26 -11.78
N VAL A 184 -36.47 -8.22 -12.51
CA VAL A 184 -36.37 -9.65 -12.17
C VAL A 184 -34.94 -10.12 -12.46
N VAL A 185 -34.45 -11.09 -11.69
CA VAL A 185 -33.14 -11.72 -11.91
C VAL A 185 -33.17 -12.53 -13.21
N GLY A 186 -32.17 -12.36 -14.08
CA GLY A 186 -32.12 -13.03 -15.40
C GLY A 186 -33.01 -12.41 -16.48
N ALA A 187 -33.58 -11.22 -16.24
CA ALA A 187 -34.19 -10.41 -17.29
C ALA A 187 -33.12 -9.83 -18.23
N GLU A 188 -33.49 -9.56 -19.48
CA GLU A 188 -32.61 -8.87 -20.44
C GLU A 188 -32.32 -7.43 -19.99
N LEU A 189 -31.11 -6.94 -20.30
CA LEU A 189 -30.68 -5.60 -19.92
C LEU A 189 -31.22 -4.56 -20.92
N LEU A 190 -32.02 -3.62 -20.42
CA LEU A 190 -32.62 -2.55 -21.21
C LEU A 190 -31.74 -1.31 -21.19
N ASN A 191 -31.65 -0.65 -22.35
CA ASN A 191 -30.92 0.60 -22.53
C ASN A 191 -31.82 1.80 -22.20
N LEU A 192 -31.21 2.98 -22.02
CA LEU A 192 -31.90 4.26 -21.87
C LEU A 192 -32.87 4.52 -23.03
N GLU A 193 -33.84 5.43 -22.83
CA GLU A 193 -34.91 5.76 -23.79
C GLU A 193 -35.91 4.62 -24.11
N THR A 194 -35.67 3.39 -23.66
CA THR A 194 -36.63 2.28 -23.73
C THR A 194 -37.93 2.62 -23.01
N VAL A 195 -39.07 2.36 -23.64
CA VAL A 195 -40.40 2.54 -23.04
C VAL A 195 -40.75 1.33 -22.18
N LEU A 196 -41.04 1.58 -20.91
CA LEU A 196 -41.63 0.61 -19.99
C LEU A 196 -43.16 0.72 -20.01
N PHE A 197 -43.84 -0.39 -19.78
CA PHE A 197 -45.30 -0.51 -19.85
C PHE A 197 -45.90 -1.14 -18.58
N LEU A 198 -47.06 -0.64 -18.20
CA LEU A 198 -47.97 -1.25 -17.23
C LEU A 198 -49.05 -2.07 -17.96
N GLU A 199 -49.81 -2.88 -17.22
CA GLU A 199 -51.03 -3.54 -17.69
C GLU A 199 -50.87 -4.37 -18.98
N ARG A 200 -49.65 -4.91 -19.18
CA ARG A 200 -49.26 -5.72 -20.35
C ARG A 200 -49.42 -4.96 -21.67
N GLY A 201 -48.75 -3.81 -21.74
CA GLY A 201 -48.64 -3.00 -22.96
C GLY A 201 -49.77 -1.99 -23.15
N LYS A 202 -50.85 -2.06 -22.37
CA LYS A 202 -52.03 -1.19 -22.52
C LYS A 202 -51.76 0.26 -22.15
N ARG A 203 -50.74 0.52 -21.32
CA ARG A 203 -50.39 1.84 -20.79
C ARG A 203 -48.88 1.96 -20.67
N ALA A 204 -48.26 2.94 -21.32
CA ALA A 204 -46.86 3.28 -21.05
C ALA A 204 -46.71 3.77 -19.60
N LEU A 205 -45.65 3.31 -18.93
CA LEU A 205 -45.17 3.86 -17.67
C LEU A 205 -44.36 5.15 -17.93
N GLY A 206 -43.48 5.10 -18.92
CA GLY A 206 -42.54 6.15 -19.28
C GLY A 206 -41.28 5.57 -19.90
N LYS A 207 -40.29 6.42 -20.19
CA LYS A 207 -38.97 5.99 -20.67
C LYS A 207 -38.00 5.73 -19.50
N ILE A 208 -37.05 4.84 -19.71
CA ILE A 208 -35.89 4.69 -18.81
C ILE A 208 -35.02 5.96 -18.95
N PHE A 209 -34.99 6.75 -17.88
CA PHE A 209 -34.20 7.98 -17.74
C PHE A 209 -32.77 7.68 -17.24
N ASP A 210 -32.63 6.71 -16.33
CA ASP A 210 -31.35 6.31 -15.73
C ASP A 210 -31.41 4.83 -15.27
N VAL A 211 -30.25 4.20 -15.01
CA VAL A 211 -30.15 2.80 -14.56
C VAL A 211 -29.12 2.67 -13.44
N ILE A 212 -29.57 2.23 -12.26
CA ILE A 212 -28.74 2.10 -11.05
C ILE A 212 -28.75 0.66 -10.51
N GLY A 213 -27.83 0.34 -9.60
CA GLY A 213 -27.76 -0.97 -8.93
C GLY A 213 -26.80 -1.98 -9.59
N GLN A 214 -27.02 -3.27 -9.36
CA GLN A 214 -26.14 -4.34 -9.86
C GLN A 214 -26.52 -4.78 -11.27
N VAL A 215 -25.53 -5.08 -12.12
CA VAL A 215 -25.73 -5.49 -13.53
C VAL A 215 -26.58 -6.75 -13.68
N ASN A 216 -26.56 -7.66 -12.69
CA ASN A 216 -27.39 -8.87 -12.68
C ASN A 216 -28.87 -8.62 -12.28
N ARG A 217 -29.19 -7.42 -11.78
CA ARG A 217 -30.51 -7.04 -11.27
C ARG A 217 -30.68 -5.50 -11.23
N PRO A 218 -30.64 -4.81 -12.38
CA PRO A 218 -30.72 -3.35 -12.43
C PRO A 218 -32.04 -2.78 -11.87
N ILE A 219 -31.97 -1.53 -11.44
CA ILE A 219 -33.11 -0.69 -11.08
C ILE A 219 -33.22 0.38 -12.17
N TYR A 220 -34.30 0.33 -12.96
CA TYR A 220 -34.58 1.28 -14.02
C TYR A 220 -35.35 2.48 -13.45
N CYS A 221 -34.84 3.69 -13.67
CA CYS A 221 -35.45 4.92 -13.19
C CYS A 221 -36.35 5.53 -14.28
N VAL A 222 -37.60 5.84 -13.95
CA VAL A 222 -38.53 6.56 -14.85
C VAL A 222 -38.86 7.92 -14.24
N LEU A 223 -38.55 8.98 -14.96
CA LEU A 223 -38.75 10.38 -14.51
C LEU A 223 -40.11 10.93 -14.99
N PHE A 224 -40.77 11.68 -14.11
CA PHE A 224 -42.02 12.42 -14.39
C PHE A 224 -41.84 13.92 -14.14
N ASN A 225 -42.77 14.75 -14.62
CA ASN A 225 -42.71 16.20 -14.43
C ASN A 225 -42.93 16.63 -12.97
N SER A 226 -43.64 15.82 -12.19
CA SER A 226 -43.89 16.05 -10.76
C SER A 226 -44.35 14.77 -10.05
N ASN A 227 -44.22 14.73 -8.72
CA ASN A 227 -44.84 13.68 -7.89
C ASN A 227 -46.37 13.61 -8.11
N GLN A 228 -47.02 14.77 -8.28
CA GLN A 228 -48.45 14.89 -8.55
C GLN A 228 -48.88 14.18 -9.85
N GLU A 229 -47.99 14.07 -10.84
CA GLU A 229 -48.22 13.32 -12.08
C GLU A 229 -48.18 11.80 -11.84
N VAL A 230 -47.25 11.33 -10.99
CA VAL A 230 -47.17 9.90 -10.60
C VAL A 230 -48.44 9.47 -9.86
N LEU A 231 -48.93 10.34 -8.96
CA LEU A 231 -50.18 10.14 -8.23
C LEU A 231 -51.42 10.20 -9.14
N SER A 232 -51.50 11.16 -10.07
CA SER A 232 -52.64 11.26 -11.00
C SER A 232 -52.71 10.10 -11.99
N LYS A 233 -51.54 9.55 -12.37
CA LYS A 233 -51.41 8.31 -13.15
C LYS A 233 -51.64 7.04 -12.34
N ASN A 234 -51.92 7.15 -11.04
CA ASN A 234 -52.23 6.02 -10.14
C ASN A 234 -51.17 4.90 -10.24
N ILE A 235 -49.90 5.30 -10.18
CA ILE A 235 -48.75 4.38 -10.16
C ILE A 235 -48.43 4.07 -8.70
N THR A 236 -48.38 2.79 -8.35
CA THR A 236 -48.14 2.33 -6.98
C THR A 236 -46.99 1.31 -6.90
N VAL A 237 -46.40 1.20 -5.71
CA VAL A 237 -45.41 0.17 -5.40
C VAL A 237 -46.03 -1.22 -5.52
N GLY A 238 -45.29 -2.16 -6.09
CA GLY A 238 -45.72 -3.54 -6.37
C GLY A 238 -46.40 -3.76 -7.72
N MET A 239 -46.58 -2.73 -8.56
CA MET A 239 -47.09 -2.91 -9.91
C MET A 239 -46.08 -3.64 -10.81
N GLU A 240 -46.52 -4.67 -11.54
CA GLU A 240 -45.73 -5.35 -12.56
C GLU A 240 -45.42 -4.42 -13.75
N VAL A 241 -44.18 -4.47 -14.23
CA VAL A 241 -43.67 -3.66 -15.34
C VAL A 241 -43.15 -4.56 -16.46
N TYR A 242 -43.46 -4.18 -17.70
CA TYR A 242 -43.23 -4.93 -18.92
C TYR A 242 -42.42 -4.09 -19.92
N CYS A 243 -41.60 -4.74 -20.75
CA CYS A 243 -41.04 -4.16 -21.98
C CYS A 243 -41.69 -4.82 -23.21
N ALA A 244 -41.34 -4.36 -24.42
CA ALA A 244 -41.92 -4.83 -25.68
C ALA A 244 -40.84 -5.28 -26.69
N PRO A 245 -40.14 -6.41 -26.46
CA PRO A 245 -38.90 -6.82 -27.16
C PRO A 245 -38.92 -6.91 -28.69
N ARG A 246 -40.11 -6.85 -29.31
CA ARG A 246 -40.31 -6.99 -30.77
C ARG A 246 -40.74 -5.69 -31.44
N THR A 247 -40.63 -4.58 -30.73
CA THR A 247 -41.07 -3.24 -31.16
C THR A 247 -39.91 -2.24 -31.14
N GLU A 248 -40.05 -1.15 -31.87
CA GLU A 248 -39.09 -0.02 -31.85
C GLU A 248 -38.98 0.67 -30.48
N TYR A 249 -39.90 0.39 -29.56
CA TYR A 249 -39.95 0.99 -28.22
C TYR A 249 -39.02 0.32 -27.19
N THR A 250 -38.31 -0.75 -27.54
CA THR A 250 -37.41 -1.47 -26.62
C THR A 250 -36.00 -1.58 -27.21
N SER A 251 -35.02 -1.00 -26.51
CA SER A 251 -33.60 -1.10 -26.85
C SER A 251 -32.87 -1.95 -25.81
N PHE A 252 -32.07 -2.91 -26.27
CA PHE A 252 -31.29 -3.80 -25.40
C PHE A 252 -29.84 -3.34 -25.31
N ILE A 253 -29.20 -3.58 -24.16
CA ILE A 253 -27.76 -3.37 -23.99
C ILE A 253 -27.02 -4.52 -24.67
N ILE A 254 -26.50 -4.25 -25.87
CA ILE A 254 -25.65 -5.16 -26.63
C ILE A 254 -24.24 -5.10 -26.02
N LEU A 255 -23.76 -6.20 -25.41
CA LEU A 255 -22.45 -6.22 -24.76
C LEU A 255 -21.31 -5.88 -25.74
N SER A 256 -21.42 -6.31 -27.00
CA SER A 256 -20.38 -6.03 -28.01
C SER A 256 -20.27 -4.55 -28.39
N ASP A 257 -21.32 -3.73 -28.18
CA ASP A 257 -21.27 -2.27 -28.30
C ASP A 257 -20.83 -1.58 -27.00
N LEU A 258 -21.25 -2.11 -25.84
CA LEU A 258 -20.76 -1.62 -24.55
C LEU A 258 -19.25 -1.85 -24.38
N MET A 259 -18.69 -2.91 -25.01
CA MET A 259 -17.23 -3.14 -25.13
C MET A 259 -16.53 -2.24 -26.16
N ARG A 260 -17.28 -1.57 -27.07
CA ARG A 260 -16.74 -0.52 -27.98
C ARG A 260 -16.77 0.86 -27.31
N LEU A 261 -17.73 1.10 -26.42
CA LEU A 261 -17.85 2.32 -25.62
C LEU A 261 -16.73 2.43 -24.59
N LYS A 262 -15.74 3.28 -24.87
CA LYS A 262 -14.68 3.64 -23.93
C LYS A 262 -15.14 4.75 -22.99
N GLY A 263 -15.93 4.37 -21.98
CA GLY A 263 -16.17 5.23 -20.82
C GLY A 263 -14.88 5.54 -20.08
N SER A 264 -14.81 6.70 -19.44
CA SER A 264 -13.75 7.04 -18.49
C SER A 264 -14.30 6.95 -17.07
N ASP A 265 -13.58 6.29 -16.17
CA ASP A 265 -13.93 6.26 -14.72
C ASP A 265 -13.58 7.59 -14.02
N ALA A 266 -12.89 8.49 -14.72
CA ALA A 266 -12.58 9.83 -14.25
C ALA A 266 -13.55 10.84 -14.87
N SER A 267 -14.37 11.45 -14.01
CA SER A 267 -15.02 12.70 -14.33
C SER A 267 -14.00 13.77 -14.76
N TRP A 268 -14.37 14.56 -15.77
CA TRP A 268 -13.63 15.72 -16.24
C TRP A 268 -13.89 16.92 -15.31
N MET A 269 -13.67 18.14 -15.82
CA MET A 269 -13.93 19.35 -15.07
C MET A 269 -15.42 19.42 -14.66
N ASN A 270 -15.67 19.58 -13.36
CA ASN A 270 -16.99 19.69 -12.74
C ASN A 270 -17.88 18.45 -12.96
N ASP A 271 -17.36 17.24 -12.75
CA ASP A 271 -18.07 15.95 -12.86
C ASP A 271 -18.75 15.62 -14.20
N ASN A 272 -18.47 16.39 -15.26
CA ASN A 272 -18.91 16.09 -16.63
C ASN A 272 -18.03 15.02 -17.29
N GLU A 273 -18.49 14.37 -18.37
CA GLU A 273 -17.61 13.51 -19.19
C GLU A 273 -16.54 14.30 -19.96
N VAL A 274 -15.46 13.61 -20.36
CA VAL A 274 -14.40 14.17 -21.20
C VAL A 274 -14.94 14.42 -22.62
N PRO A 275 -14.89 15.65 -23.17
CA PRO A 275 -15.40 15.94 -24.51
C PRO A 275 -14.74 15.07 -25.59
N ALA A 276 -15.52 14.52 -26.52
CA ALA A 276 -15.07 13.52 -27.50
C ALA A 276 -13.89 13.94 -28.42
N TYR A 277 -13.51 15.22 -28.47
CA TYR A 277 -12.32 15.70 -29.19
C TYR A 277 -11.01 15.68 -28.35
N LEU A 278 -11.13 15.33 -27.06
CA LEU A 278 -10.06 15.13 -26.08
C LEU A 278 -9.92 13.68 -25.61
N ALA A 279 -10.87 12.80 -25.94
CA ALA A 279 -10.79 11.37 -25.64
C ALA A 279 -9.59 10.72 -26.35
N GLU A 280 -8.80 9.93 -25.61
CA GLU A 280 -7.55 9.36 -26.12
C GLU A 280 -7.77 8.07 -26.93
N HIS A 281 -7.02 7.93 -28.04
CA HIS A 281 -7.08 6.75 -28.89
C HIS A 281 -5.97 5.76 -28.51
N SER A 282 -6.36 4.62 -27.92
CA SER A 282 -5.46 3.51 -27.50
C SER A 282 -4.82 2.71 -28.66
N ASP A 283 -4.85 3.23 -29.88
CA ASP A 283 -4.40 2.58 -31.12
C ASP A 283 -3.70 3.65 -31.97
N ASP A 284 -2.45 3.37 -32.37
CA ASP A 284 -1.62 4.32 -33.10
C ASP A 284 -2.07 4.53 -34.56
N GLU A 285 -2.79 3.57 -35.15
CA GLU A 285 -3.46 3.76 -36.45
C GLU A 285 -4.72 4.62 -36.30
N ALA A 286 -5.51 4.43 -35.24
CA ALA A 286 -6.65 5.30 -34.93
C ALA A 286 -6.22 6.75 -34.62
N GLU A 287 -5.16 6.95 -33.82
CA GLU A 287 -4.57 8.27 -33.54
C GLU A 287 -4.11 8.94 -34.85
N ARG A 288 -3.37 8.19 -35.68
CA ARG A 288 -2.89 8.61 -37.00
C ARG A 288 -4.03 8.95 -37.96
N ALA A 289 -5.16 8.24 -37.93
CA ALA A 289 -6.36 8.53 -38.70
C ALA A 289 -7.06 9.81 -38.21
N ALA A 290 -7.25 9.98 -36.90
CA ALA A 290 -7.82 11.20 -36.32
C ALA A 290 -6.97 12.45 -36.63
N LYS A 291 -5.63 12.33 -36.51
CA LYS A 291 -4.64 13.37 -36.85
C LYS A 291 -4.68 13.74 -38.34
N LYS A 292 -4.90 12.75 -39.22
CA LYS A 292 -5.08 12.92 -40.68
C LYS A 292 -6.42 13.60 -41.01
N ASN A 293 -7.50 13.27 -40.30
CA ASN A 293 -8.81 13.91 -40.47
C ASN A 293 -8.83 15.35 -39.92
N ARG A 294 -8.19 15.63 -38.78
CA ARG A 294 -7.99 17.02 -38.29
C ARG A 294 -7.20 17.87 -39.29
N LYS A 295 -6.19 17.30 -39.97
CA LYS A 295 -5.48 17.99 -41.07
C LYS A 295 -6.37 18.24 -42.31
N LYS A 296 -7.23 17.28 -42.70
CA LYS A 296 -8.21 17.50 -43.78
C LYS A 296 -9.23 18.60 -43.43
N GLY A 297 -9.76 18.60 -42.21
CA GLY A 297 -10.69 19.64 -41.73
C GLY A 297 -10.06 21.04 -41.69
N ALA A 298 -8.79 21.13 -41.31
CA ALA A 298 -8.03 22.38 -41.38
C ALA A 298 -7.82 22.87 -42.82
N ALA A 299 -7.55 21.96 -43.77
CA ALA A 299 -7.41 22.30 -45.19
C ALA A 299 -8.72 22.81 -45.80
N ASN A 300 -9.87 22.16 -45.53
CA ASN A 300 -11.18 22.67 -46.00
C ASN A 300 -11.50 24.06 -45.43
N ARG A 301 -11.15 24.33 -44.17
CA ARG A 301 -11.32 25.67 -43.57
C ARG A 301 -10.44 26.76 -44.21
N GLN A 302 -9.37 26.40 -44.92
CA GLN A 302 -8.58 27.35 -45.70
C GLN A 302 -9.06 27.52 -47.15
N HIS A 303 -10.01 26.70 -47.63
CA HIS A 303 -10.64 26.91 -48.94
C HIS A 303 -11.89 27.80 -48.83
N ASN A 304 -12.74 27.55 -47.83
CA ASN A 304 -13.99 28.30 -47.57
C ASN A 304 -13.80 29.72 -46.95
N GLN A 305 -12.67 30.39 -47.18
CA GLN A 305 -12.45 31.78 -46.74
C GLN A 305 -12.11 32.76 -47.89
N ASN A 306 -12.24 32.33 -49.16
CA ASN A 306 -11.93 33.16 -50.32
C ASN A 306 -13.14 33.67 -51.14
N ASP A 307 -14.35 33.12 -50.96
CA ASP A 307 -15.47 33.34 -51.90
C ASP A 307 -16.67 34.15 -51.34
N GLU A 308 -16.65 34.59 -50.08
CA GLU A 308 -17.76 35.40 -49.50
C GLU A 308 -17.30 36.74 -48.90
N GLN A 309 -17.02 37.72 -49.77
CA GLN A 309 -17.29 39.14 -49.45
C GLN A 309 -17.38 40.02 -50.70
N SER A 310 -18.61 40.30 -51.16
CA SER A 310 -18.91 41.44 -52.03
C SER A 310 -20.33 41.96 -51.75
N SER A 311 -20.48 43.28 -51.65
CA SER A 311 -21.62 44.00 -51.03
C SER A 311 -21.81 43.72 -49.51
N ASP A 312 -22.27 44.66 -48.67
CA ASP A 312 -22.69 46.05 -48.93
C ASP A 312 -22.10 47.07 -47.92
N GLN A 313 -22.37 48.38 -48.10
CA GLN A 313 -21.55 49.49 -47.58
C GLN A 313 -22.18 50.37 -46.47
N GLY A 314 -21.29 50.97 -45.66
CA GLY A 314 -21.51 52.22 -44.89
C GLY A 314 -21.98 52.05 -43.44
N GLY A 315 -21.54 52.84 -42.46
CA GLY A 315 -20.51 53.91 -42.36
C GLY A 315 -20.31 54.28 -40.87
N ALA A 316 -19.28 55.01 -40.42
CA ALA A 316 -18.39 55.96 -41.10
C ALA A 316 -16.98 56.09 -40.44
N GLU A 317 -16.16 56.99 -40.98
CA GLU A 317 -14.77 57.36 -40.64
C GLU A 317 -14.61 58.21 -39.35
N PRO A 318 -13.40 58.69 -38.90
CA PRO A 318 -12.08 58.74 -39.57
C PRO A 318 -10.78 58.36 -38.79
N GLN A 319 -9.78 57.82 -39.54
CA GLN A 319 -8.32 58.16 -39.49
C GLN A 319 -7.45 57.76 -38.25
N GLN A 320 -6.13 57.49 -38.31
CA GLN A 320 -5.16 57.48 -39.43
C GLN A 320 -3.91 56.56 -39.20
N HIS A 321 -3.59 55.73 -40.21
CA HIS A 321 -2.27 55.38 -40.79
C HIS A 321 -1.03 54.76 -40.05
N PHE A 322 -0.60 53.63 -40.67
CA PHE A 322 0.77 53.17 -41.06
C PHE A 322 1.81 52.54 -40.10
N HIS A 323 2.07 51.25 -40.38
CA HIS A 323 3.32 50.44 -40.20
C HIS A 323 4.37 50.80 -41.32
N PRO A 324 5.57 50.16 -41.53
CA PRO A 324 5.97 48.79 -41.11
C PRO A 324 7.48 48.42 -40.91
N ARG A 325 7.67 47.14 -40.50
CA ARG A 325 8.70 46.12 -40.89
C ARG A 325 10.24 46.34 -40.73
N GLN A 326 10.79 45.48 -39.84
CA GLN A 326 11.73 44.35 -40.11
C GLN A 326 13.26 44.50 -40.38
N GLN A 327 13.94 43.41 -39.97
CA GLN A 327 15.20 42.79 -40.45
C GLN A 327 16.57 43.22 -39.85
N HIS A 328 17.45 42.21 -39.73
CA HIS A 328 18.82 42.26 -39.20
C HIS A 328 19.84 42.51 -40.34
N PRO A 329 21.13 42.77 -40.03
CA PRO A 329 22.08 41.64 -40.00
C PRO A 329 23.20 41.76 -38.93
N SER A 330 24.23 40.92 -39.05
CA SER A 330 25.30 40.65 -38.07
C SER A 330 26.64 41.36 -38.35
N THR A 331 27.51 41.43 -37.32
CA THR A 331 29.00 41.30 -37.31
C THR A 331 29.50 41.86 -35.95
N SER A 332 30.16 41.14 -35.04
CA SER A 332 31.43 40.38 -35.05
C SER A 332 32.72 41.22 -35.04
N ARG A 333 33.25 41.56 -33.85
CA ARG A 333 34.69 41.39 -33.54
C ARG A 333 35.05 41.57 -32.04
N GLN A 334 35.94 40.68 -31.58
CA GLN A 334 37.20 40.90 -30.81
C GLN A 334 37.35 42.26 -30.05
N GLN A 335 37.88 42.34 -28.82
CA GLN A 335 39.00 41.57 -28.25
C GLN A 335 39.14 41.81 -26.72
N HIS A 336 39.91 40.96 -26.01
CA HIS A 336 40.28 41.17 -24.60
C HIS A 336 41.17 42.41 -24.38
N TYR A 337 41.22 42.91 -23.14
CA TYR A 337 42.46 42.83 -22.36
C TYR A 337 42.19 42.68 -20.85
N GLN A 338 43.12 42.04 -20.14
CA GLN A 338 43.09 41.85 -18.69
C GLN A 338 43.72 43.05 -17.95
N GLN A 339 43.30 43.29 -16.70
CA GLN A 339 44.22 43.14 -15.55
C GLN A 339 43.50 43.22 -14.19
N GLN A 340 43.93 42.36 -13.27
CA GLN A 340 43.78 42.55 -11.83
C GLN A 340 44.99 43.34 -11.30
N TYR A 341 44.89 43.97 -10.12
CA TYR A 341 45.84 43.80 -9.01
C TYR A 341 45.27 44.37 -7.69
N HIS A 342 46.03 44.36 -6.60
CA HIS A 342 45.51 44.31 -5.22
C HIS A 342 45.50 45.66 -4.43
N ARG A 343 44.51 45.76 -3.50
CA ARG A 343 44.55 46.14 -2.05
C ARG A 343 45.86 46.68 -1.41
N PRO A 344 45.83 47.23 -0.15
CA PRO A 344 44.77 47.79 0.75
C PRO A 344 45.24 49.18 1.32
N PRO A 345 45.07 49.64 2.60
CA PRO A 345 44.16 49.39 3.77
C PRO A 345 43.37 50.70 4.13
N PRO A 346 43.05 51.15 5.38
CA PRO A 346 43.02 50.58 6.75
C PRO A 346 41.64 50.73 7.48
N ASN A 347 41.56 51.21 8.73
CA ASN A 347 41.26 50.38 9.92
C ASN A 347 40.64 51.18 11.12
N SER A 348 40.13 50.48 12.15
CA SER A 348 39.63 50.93 13.49
C SER A 348 38.28 51.72 13.54
N GLY A 349 37.50 51.72 14.64
CA GLY A 349 37.52 50.85 15.85
C GLY A 349 36.65 51.31 17.06
N ARG A 350 35.88 50.36 17.65
CA ARG A 350 35.20 50.35 18.98
C ARG A 350 34.05 51.34 19.37
N GLN A 351 32.90 50.74 19.70
CA GLN A 351 32.01 50.94 20.87
C GLN A 351 31.82 52.35 21.53
N PHE A 352 30.57 52.86 21.55
CA PHE A 352 29.87 53.30 22.79
C PHE A 352 28.34 53.49 22.60
N ASN A 353 27.60 53.70 23.70
CA ASN A 353 26.14 53.85 23.83
C ASN A 353 25.87 54.45 25.24
N PRO A 354 25.02 55.49 25.51
CA PRO A 354 23.54 55.38 25.38
C PRO A 354 22.71 56.68 25.19
N ARG A 355 21.36 56.51 25.15
CA ARG A 355 20.23 57.45 25.49
C ARG A 355 19.42 58.11 24.36
N TYR A 356 18.09 58.01 24.53
CA TYR A 356 17.00 58.82 23.93
C TYR A 356 16.76 60.13 24.73
N PRO A 357 15.91 61.06 24.23
CA PRO A 357 14.61 61.21 24.89
C PRO A 357 13.39 61.64 24.01
N SER A 358 12.18 61.34 24.54
CA SER A 358 10.88 62.04 24.38
C SER A 358 9.93 61.71 23.20
N GLY A 359 8.63 61.57 23.52
CA GLY A 359 7.50 61.34 22.58
C GLY A 359 6.22 60.78 23.24
N ASN A 360 5.30 61.66 23.65
CA ASN A 360 4.03 61.44 24.40
C ASN A 360 3.14 60.26 23.91
N SER A 361 2.61 59.39 24.79
CA SER A 361 1.29 59.45 25.51
C SER A 361 0.08 58.96 24.66
N TRP A 362 -0.90 58.17 25.13
CA TRP A 362 -1.56 58.12 26.45
C TRP A 362 -2.02 56.71 26.90
N HIS A 363 -2.08 56.47 28.22
CA HIS A 363 -2.99 55.53 28.90
C HIS A 363 -3.33 56.08 30.31
N HIS A 364 -4.52 55.81 30.85
CA HIS A 364 -4.84 55.99 32.28
C HIS A 364 -4.46 54.69 33.05
N ASN A 365 -3.68 54.70 34.15
CA ASN A 365 -3.99 55.20 35.52
C ASN A 365 -5.28 54.58 36.10
N TYR A 366 -5.31 53.98 37.30
CA TYR A 366 -4.65 54.25 38.60
C TYR A 366 -4.27 52.90 39.30
N GLN A 367 -3.49 52.76 40.39
CA GLN A 367 -2.40 53.51 41.07
C GLN A 367 -1.71 52.50 42.04
N ASN A 368 -0.55 52.84 42.65
CA ASN A 368 0.17 51.99 43.62
C ASN A 368 1.08 52.86 44.53
N PRO A 369 1.26 52.52 45.83
CA PRO A 369 2.61 52.65 46.40
C PRO A 369 3.07 51.53 47.37
N ARG A 370 4.25 50.98 47.03
CA ARG A 370 5.39 50.48 47.86
C ARG A 370 5.29 50.69 49.40
N TYR A 371 5.81 49.78 50.24
CA TYR A 371 7.27 49.70 50.56
C TYR A 371 7.70 48.46 51.40
N GLN A 372 8.97 48.04 51.22
CA GLN A 372 9.91 47.35 52.14
C GLN A 372 9.62 45.96 52.79
N ASN A 373 10.72 45.21 52.97
CA ASN A 373 10.94 43.95 53.73
C ASN A 373 11.44 44.32 55.17
N PRO A 374 11.62 43.43 56.19
CA PRO A 374 11.81 41.96 56.13
C PRO A 374 11.27 41.04 57.28
N HIS A 375 11.35 39.72 57.06
CA HIS A 375 11.68 38.63 58.03
C HIS A 375 10.69 38.07 59.12
N GLN A 376 10.99 36.81 59.52
CA GLN A 376 10.60 36.00 60.71
C GLN A 376 9.25 35.22 60.81
N TYR A 377 9.31 33.93 60.42
CA TYR A 377 8.84 32.69 61.09
C TYR A 377 7.60 32.64 62.04
N ARG A 378 6.54 31.90 61.58
CA ARG A 378 5.76 30.81 62.26
C ARG A 378 5.00 31.09 63.59
N PRO A 379 3.97 30.29 64.03
CA PRO A 379 3.72 28.87 63.69
C PRO A 379 2.26 28.38 63.41
N ARG A 380 2.19 27.17 62.81
CA ARG A 380 1.23 26.04 62.97
C ARG A 380 -0.21 26.26 63.50
N PHE A 381 -1.16 25.58 62.86
CA PHE A 381 -1.91 24.45 63.47
C PHE A 381 -2.18 23.33 62.43
N PRO A 382 -2.37 22.04 62.81
CA PRO A 382 -2.44 20.91 61.87
C PRO A 382 -3.79 20.10 62.00
N PRO A 383 -3.90 18.76 61.77
CA PRO A 383 -4.63 18.25 60.60
C PRO A 383 -5.77 17.23 60.92
N ARG A 384 -6.46 16.71 59.90
CA ARG A 384 -7.18 15.41 60.03
C ARG A 384 -7.27 14.58 58.74
N ASN A 385 -6.55 13.45 58.77
CA ASN A 385 -6.62 12.17 58.05
C ASN A 385 -7.11 12.04 56.59
N GLN A 386 -6.40 11.14 55.88
CA GLN A 386 -6.71 10.61 54.56
C GLN A 386 -7.76 9.47 54.64
N GLN A 387 -8.40 9.17 53.50
CA GLN A 387 -8.62 7.77 53.09
C GLN A 387 -8.49 7.62 51.56
N TYR A 388 -7.88 6.51 51.18
CA TYR A 388 -7.42 6.05 49.86
C TYR A 388 -8.15 6.47 48.57
N GLN A 389 -7.35 6.87 47.58
CA GLN A 389 -7.46 6.35 46.21
C GLN A 389 -6.05 6.09 45.66
N GLN A 390 -5.90 5.04 44.84
CA GLN A 390 -4.58 4.58 44.36
C GLN A 390 -4.12 5.40 43.14
N GLN A 391 -2.83 5.70 43.06
CA GLN A 391 -2.21 6.30 41.88
C GLN A 391 -1.28 5.30 41.20
N MET A 392 -1.40 5.17 39.88
CA MET A 392 -0.41 4.48 39.04
C MET A 392 0.92 5.24 39.10
N PRO A 393 2.09 4.57 39.21
CA PRO A 393 3.38 5.27 39.15
C PRO A 393 3.63 5.86 37.76
N HIS A 394 3.79 7.18 37.67
CA HIS A 394 4.37 7.81 36.47
C HIS A 394 5.83 7.37 36.33
N MET A 395 6.15 6.55 35.33
CA MET A 395 7.54 6.32 34.93
C MET A 395 8.13 7.63 34.37
N GLN A 396 9.07 8.21 35.11
CA GLN A 396 9.96 9.24 34.56
C GLN A 396 11.08 8.56 33.76
N PRO A 397 11.45 9.05 32.56
CA PRO A 397 12.61 8.55 31.85
C PRO A 397 13.90 8.87 32.64
N PRO A 398 14.92 7.99 32.63
CA PRO A 398 16.14 8.18 33.39
C PRO A 398 16.98 9.36 32.87
N PRO A 399 17.69 10.09 33.75
CA PRO A 399 18.45 11.28 33.37
C PRO A 399 19.75 10.91 32.65
N GLN A 400 19.74 10.93 31.31
CA GLN A 400 20.98 10.90 30.51
C GLN A 400 21.69 12.26 30.57
N GLY A 401 22.49 12.46 31.63
CA GLY A 401 23.42 13.57 31.74
C GLY A 401 24.67 13.34 30.89
N GLY A 402 25.09 14.34 30.12
CA GLY A 402 26.20 14.23 29.17
C GLY A 402 27.53 13.85 29.82
N SER A 403 28.01 12.64 29.52
CA SER A 403 29.37 12.17 29.75
C SER A 403 29.85 11.46 28.48
N ARG A 404 31.18 11.37 28.28
CA ARG A 404 31.74 10.67 27.11
C ARG A 404 31.32 9.19 27.12
N ASN A 405 30.96 8.66 25.95
CA ASN A 405 30.58 7.26 25.77
C ASN A 405 31.72 6.30 26.17
N MET A 406 31.70 5.87 27.43
CA MET A 406 32.14 4.53 27.81
C MET A 406 31.01 3.58 27.41
N SER A 407 31.04 3.04 26.19
CA SER A 407 30.13 1.98 25.78
C SER A 407 30.37 0.76 26.67
N SER A 408 29.38 0.40 27.48
CA SER A 408 29.41 -0.81 28.30
C SER A 408 29.24 -2.04 27.40
N GLU A 409 30.34 -2.57 26.89
CA GLU A 409 30.37 -3.75 26.03
C GLU A 409 29.72 -4.97 26.73
N LEU A 410 28.76 -5.61 26.07
CA LEU A 410 28.12 -6.82 26.57
C LEU A 410 29.13 -7.97 26.62
N LYS A 411 29.42 -8.45 27.83
CA LYS A 411 30.31 -9.60 28.04
C LYS A 411 29.55 -10.81 28.55
N VAL A 412 29.38 -11.80 27.69
CA VAL A 412 28.80 -13.10 28.05
C VAL A 412 29.87 -13.99 28.67
N LEU A 413 29.62 -14.49 29.89
CA LEU A 413 30.53 -15.36 30.62
C LEU A 413 30.19 -16.83 30.35
N SER A 414 30.65 -17.35 29.21
CA SER A 414 30.41 -18.73 28.76
C SER A 414 31.71 -19.39 28.32
N PRO A 415 31.95 -20.69 28.62
CA PRO A 415 33.13 -21.41 28.11
C PRO A 415 33.10 -21.58 26.58
N ASN A 416 31.93 -21.42 25.95
CA ASN A 416 31.76 -21.55 24.50
C ASN A 416 31.98 -20.22 23.75
N VAL A 417 32.31 -19.13 24.45
CA VAL A 417 32.50 -17.79 23.85
C VAL A 417 33.95 -17.35 24.03
N HIS A 418 34.59 -16.96 22.94
CA HIS A 418 35.99 -16.57 22.90
C HIS A 418 36.11 -15.17 22.27
N TYR A 419 36.43 -14.18 23.11
CA TYR A 419 36.68 -12.81 22.68
C TYR A 419 38.15 -12.65 22.31
N THR A 420 38.43 -12.38 21.04
CA THR A 420 39.74 -11.95 20.52
C THR A 420 39.70 -10.47 20.18
N ASP A 421 40.84 -9.84 19.87
CA ASP A 421 40.86 -8.42 19.48
C ASP A 421 40.09 -8.17 18.16
N GLU A 422 40.11 -9.14 17.24
CA GLU A 422 39.49 -9.06 15.92
C GLU A 422 38.04 -9.57 15.89
N HIS A 423 37.72 -10.62 16.66
CA HIS A 423 36.49 -11.41 16.53
C HIS A 423 35.90 -11.84 17.86
N ILE A 424 34.56 -11.92 17.92
CA ILE A 424 33.84 -12.79 18.86
C ILE A 424 33.68 -14.15 18.16
N GLU A 425 34.19 -15.22 18.76
CA GLU A 425 33.99 -16.60 18.29
C GLU A 425 33.11 -17.37 19.27
N VAL A 426 32.19 -18.18 18.75
CA VAL A 426 31.16 -18.86 19.54
C VAL A 426 30.96 -20.29 19.03
N ASP A 427 31.14 -21.27 19.91
CA ASP A 427 30.67 -22.64 19.67
C ASP A 427 29.17 -22.75 20.00
N TYR A 428 28.35 -23.01 18.98
CA TYR A 428 26.90 -22.86 19.03
C TYR A 428 26.16 -24.09 18.47
N GLN A 429 25.19 -24.59 19.22
CA GLN A 429 24.33 -25.70 18.80
C GLN A 429 23.09 -25.19 18.06
N TYR A 430 23.10 -25.28 16.73
CA TYR A 430 21.92 -24.95 15.92
C TYR A 430 20.96 -26.13 15.88
N GLN A 431 19.82 -26.00 16.56
CA GLN A 431 18.79 -27.03 16.66
C GLN A 431 17.65 -26.78 15.66
N THR A 432 17.22 -27.83 14.97
CA THR A 432 16.14 -27.81 13.97
C THR A 432 15.32 -29.09 14.04
N THR A 433 14.13 -29.10 13.44
CA THR A 433 13.30 -30.31 13.33
C THR A 433 12.93 -30.55 11.87
N THR A 434 13.32 -31.70 11.35
CA THR A 434 12.99 -32.15 9.99
C THR A 434 11.76 -33.04 10.03
N VAL A 435 10.74 -32.72 9.22
CA VAL A 435 9.57 -33.61 9.01
C VAL A 435 9.98 -34.70 8.02
N VAL A 436 9.93 -35.96 8.46
CA VAL A 436 10.38 -37.13 7.68
C VAL A 436 9.21 -37.83 6.98
N GLY A 437 7.99 -37.63 7.47
CA GLY A 437 6.76 -38.09 6.82
C GLY A 437 5.52 -37.44 7.39
N SER A 438 4.50 -37.28 6.55
CA SER A 438 3.19 -36.71 6.86
C SER A 438 2.11 -37.48 6.10
N GLY A 439 0.94 -37.71 6.71
CA GLY A 439 -0.19 -38.37 6.06
C GLY A 439 -1.26 -38.83 7.05
N PRO A 440 -2.16 -39.75 6.66
CA PRO A 440 -3.28 -40.22 7.50
C PRO A 440 -2.85 -40.87 8.83
N GLY A 441 -1.61 -41.32 8.95
CA GLY A 441 -1.01 -41.84 10.19
C GLY A 441 -0.41 -40.77 11.11
N GLY A 442 -0.56 -39.47 10.78
CA GLY A 442 0.05 -38.35 11.50
C GLY A 442 1.40 -37.92 10.91
N TYR A 443 2.27 -37.39 11.78
CA TYR A 443 3.56 -36.81 11.41
C TYR A 443 4.72 -37.53 12.11
N THR A 444 5.75 -37.88 11.34
CA THR A 444 7.03 -38.37 11.85
C THR A 444 8.06 -37.26 11.75
N VAL A 445 8.58 -36.81 12.90
CA VAL A 445 9.55 -35.71 12.99
C VAL A 445 10.87 -36.17 13.59
N LYS A 446 11.97 -35.58 13.12
CA LYS A 446 13.34 -35.85 13.58
C LYS A 446 13.95 -34.54 14.08
N PRO A 447 14.17 -34.39 15.40
CA PRO A 447 15.04 -33.34 15.94
C PRO A 447 16.48 -33.56 15.47
N GLU A 448 17.14 -32.48 15.08
CA GLU A 448 18.51 -32.45 14.58
C GLU A 448 19.29 -31.32 15.24
N THR A 449 20.60 -31.50 15.41
CA THR A 449 21.48 -30.50 16.00
C THR A 449 22.76 -30.44 15.18
N THR A 450 23.11 -29.24 14.73
CA THR A 450 24.35 -28.96 14.01
C THR A 450 25.28 -28.18 14.93
N GLU A 451 26.44 -28.75 15.24
CA GLU A 451 27.53 -28.05 15.90
C GLU A 451 28.13 -27.02 14.94
N LEU A 452 27.97 -25.74 15.25
CA LEU A 452 28.53 -24.62 14.51
C LEU A 452 29.62 -23.92 15.34
N ASN A 453 30.55 -23.29 14.65
CA ASN A 453 31.29 -22.16 15.18
C ASN A 453 30.88 -20.90 14.42
N ILE A 454 30.41 -19.88 15.14
CA ILE A 454 30.01 -18.57 14.64
C ILE A 454 31.13 -17.59 14.93
N ARG A 455 31.50 -16.77 13.94
CA ARG A 455 32.53 -15.72 14.05
C ARG A 455 31.91 -14.38 13.67
N THR A 456 32.07 -13.38 14.54
CA THR A 456 31.57 -12.01 14.33
C THR A 456 32.72 -11.02 14.46
N GLY A 457 33.04 -10.28 13.39
CA GLY A 457 34.08 -9.26 13.39
C GLY A 457 33.77 -8.09 14.34
N ARG A 458 34.71 -7.74 15.23
CA ARG A 458 34.56 -6.66 16.23
C ARG A 458 34.91 -5.28 15.69
N ASN A 459 35.80 -5.18 14.69
CA ASN A 459 36.07 -3.92 14.02
C ASN A 459 34.83 -3.49 13.22
N VAL A 460 34.25 -2.35 13.58
CA VAL A 460 33.12 -1.77 12.86
C VAL A 460 33.68 -0.83 11.78
N PRO A 461 33.46 -1.11 10.48
CA PRO A 461 34.02 -0.32 9.40
C PRO A 461 33.37 1.06 9.34
N ARG A 462 34.12 2.05 8.87
CA ARG A 462 33.56 3.36 8.57
C ARG A 462 32.64 3.26 7.35
N LEU A 463 31.32 3.35 7.58
CA LEU A 463 30.28 3.10 6.58
C LEU A 463 30.01 4.32 5.69
N GLY A 464 30.00 4.07 4.37
CA GLY A 464 29.38 4.95 3.39
C GLY A 464 27.97 4.47 3.01
N LEU A 465 27.02 5.39 2.91
CA LEU A 465 25.66 5.12 2.44
C LEU A 465 25.38 5.99 1.21
N MET A 466 25.31 5.39 0.02
CA MET A 466 24.97 6.10 -1.21
C MET A 466 23.50 5.88 -1.57
N LEU A 467 22.72 6.96 -1.64
CA LEU A 467 21.28 6.87 -1.91
C LEU A 467 20.96 7.16 -3.37
N VAL A 468 20.27 6.25 -4.05
CA VAL A 468 19.61 6.57 -5.33
C VAL A 468 18.26 7.20 -4.99
N GLY A 469 18.00 8.42 -5.47
CA GLY A 469 16.89 9.26 -5.02
C GLY A 469 17.22 10.08 -3.76
N TRP A 470 18.47 10.52 -3.60
CA TRP A 470 18.94 11.24 -2.40
C TRP A 470 18.15 12.55 -2.13
N GLY A 471 17.72 13.24 -3.19
CA GLY A 471 16.86 14.42 -3.12
C GLY A 471 15.36 14.10 -3.00
N GLY A 472 14.99 12.83 -2.80
CA GLY A 472 13.64 12.40 -2.43
C GLY A 472 13.28 12.75 -0.97
N ASN A 473 12.02 12.51 -0.60
CA ASN A 473 11.53 12.81 0.75
C ASN A 473 12.32 12.00 1.81
N ASN A 474 12.45 10.69 1.62
CA ASN A 474 13.24 9.81 2.47
C ASN A 474 14.73 10.23 2.55
N GLY A 475 15.39 10.43 1.41
CA GLY A 475 16.83 10.71 1.37
C GLY A 475 17.20 12.03 2.05
N SER A 476 16.40 13.08 1.83
CA SER A 476 16.57 14.37 2.51
C SER A 476 16.20 14.30 4.00
N THR A 477 15.16 13.54 4.37
CA THR A 477 14.74 13.33 5.76
C THR A 477 15.80 12.57 6.56
N LEU A 478 16.36 11.47 6.03
CA LEU A 478 17.44 10.72 6.68
C LEU A 478 18.71 11.59 6.83
N THR A 479 19.08 12.35 5.79
CA THR A 479 20.26 13.22 5.86
C THR A 479 20.09 14.32 6.92
N ALA A 480 18.89 14.87 7.06
CA ALA A 480 18.56 15.81 8.13
C ALA A 480 18.56 15.14 9.52
N ALA A 481 18.05 13.90 9.64
CA ALA A 481 18.01 13.16 10.89
C ALA A 481 19.41 12.77 11.39
N LEU A 482 20.33 12.38 10.49
CA LEU A 482 21.74 12.11 10.79
C LEU A 482 22.42 13.37 11.34
N GLU A 483 22.32 14.49 10.62
CA GLU A 483 22.87 15.78 11.05
C GLU A 483 22.26 16.28 12.37
N ALA A 484 20.96 16.06 12.59
CA ALA A 484 20.27 16.46 13.82
C ALA A 484 20.67 15.63 15.04
N ASN A 485 20.78 14.30 14.91
CA ASN A 485 21.21 13.42 16.00
C ASN A 485 22.68 13.68 16.38
N LYS A 486 23.56 13.74 15.37
CA LYS A 486 25.01 14.00 15.50
C LYS A 486 25.35 15.33 16.20
N HIS A 487 24.47 16.33 16.07
CA HIS A 487 24.59 17.60 16.77
C HIS A 487 23.64 17.76 17.96
N SER A 488 22.92 16.69 18.34
CA SER A 488 21.97 16.63 19.46
C SER A 488 20.98 17.79 19.45
N LEU A 489 20.45 18.11 18.27
CA LEU A 489 19.64 19.31 18.06
C LEU A 489 18.30 19.25 18.81
N GLU A 490 17.86 20.41 19.28
CA GLU A 490 16.56 20.61 19.92
C GLU A 490 15.79 21.70 19.16
N TRP A 491 14.47 21.54 19.04
CA TRP A 491 13.59 22.52 18.40
C TRP A 491 12.26 22.65 19.13
N ARG A 492 11.65 23.84 19.06
CA ARG A 492 10.37 24.12 19.73
C ARG A 492 9.21 23.87 18.76
N THR A 493 8.31 22.96 19.12
CA THR A 493 6.99 22.77 18.48
C THR A 493 5.89 23.48 19.30
N ARG A 494 4.61 23.31 18.93
CA ARG A 494 3.49 23.86 19.72
C ARG A 494 3.33 23.18 21.09
N GLN A 495 3.87 21.98 21.25
CA GLN A 495 3.70 21.11 22.42
C GLN A 495 4.88 21.17 23.41
N GLY A 496 6.00 21.79 23.04
CA GLY A 496 7.18 21.89 23.90
C GLY A 496 8.49 21.97 23.10
N VAL A 497 9.58 21.54 23.74
CA VAL A 497 10.87 21.32 23.06
C VAL A 497 11.01 19.84 22.72
N GLN A 498 11.27 19.54 21.46
CA GLN A 498 11.61 18.23 20.93
C GLN A 498 13.12 18.10 20.78
N LYS A 499 13.62 16.85 20.80
CA LYS A 499 15.04 16.52 20.62
C LYS A 499 15.21 15.53 19.48
N ALA A 500 16.35 15.61 18.78
CA ALA A 500 16.75 14.60 17.82
C ALA A 500 16.81 13.21 18.48
N ASN A 501 16.35 12.20 17.76
CA ASN A 501 16.30 10.80 18.20
C ASN A 501 16.19 9.87 16.98
N TRP A 502 16.15 8.56 17.23
CA TRP A 502 15.98 7.51 16.21
C TRP A 502 14.72 6.65 16.44
N TYR A 503 13.62 7.23 16.93
CA TYR A 503 12.36 6.49 17.06
C TYR A 503 11.91 5.90 15.72
N GLY A 504 11.39 4.68 15.76
CA GLY A 504 11.05 3.88 14.57
C GLY A 504 12.16 2.93 14.10
N SER A 505 13.44 3.17 14.45
CA SER A 505 14.54 2.24 14.17
C SER A 505 14.56 1.08 15.16
N ILE A 506 14.69 -0.15 14.67
CA ILE A 506 14.89 -1.33 15.52
C ILE A 506 16.31 -1.39 16.09
N THR A 507 17.34 -1.01 15.33
CA THR A 507 18.73 -1.07 15.81
C THR A 507 18.99 -0.04 16.92
N GLN A 508 18.46 1.18 16.78
CA GLN A 508 18.77 2.31 17.67
C GLN A 508 17.74 2.55 18.77
N ALA A 509 16.47 2.17 18.58
CA ALA A 509 15.37 2.50 19.50
C ALA A 509 14.54 1.29 19.97
N SER A 510 14.97 0.04 19.69
CA SER A 510 14.35 -1.16 20.27
C SER A 510 15.29 -1.89 21.23
N THR A 511 14.70 -2.71 22.10
CA THR A 511 15.41 -3.56 23.05
C THR A 511 15.24 -5.04 22.74
N VAL A 512 16.09 -5.83 23.37
CA VAL A 512 16.15 -7.30 23.36
C VAL A 512 16.17 -7.78 24.82
N LEU A 513 15.42 -8.84 25.12
CA LEU A 513 15.47 -9.48 26.45
C LEU A 513 16.79 -10.26 26.55
N LEU A 514 17.64 -9.91 27.51
CA LEU A 514 18.91 -10.60 27.75
C LEU A 514 18.67 -11.91 28.51
N GLY A 515 17.93 -11.80 29.61
CA GLY A 515 17.57 -12.82 30.60
C GLY A 515 16.97 -12.14 31.83
N SER A 516 16.96 -12.80 32.99
CA SER A 516 16.44 -12.22 34.24
C SER A 516 17.56 -11.95 35.25
N ASP A 517 17.35 -11.00 36.17
CA ASP A 517 18.31 -10.62 37.21
C ASP A 517 18.26 -11.53 38.46
N ALA A 518 19.05 -11.20 39.49
CA ALA A 518 19.11 -11.95 40.75
C ALA A 518 17.81 -11.88 41.60
N SER A 519 16.81 -11.08 41.19
CA SER A 519 15.47 -11.04 41.76
C SER A 519 14.41 -11.71 40.87
N GLY A 520 14.80 -12.25 39.72
CA GLY A 520 13.88 -12.83 38.74
C GLY A 520 13.10 -11.76 37.95
N GLN A 521 13.67 -10.58 37.74
CA GLN A 521 13.08 -9.54 36.88
C GLN A 521 13.79 -9.46 35.54
N ASP A 522 13.04 -9.27 34.46
CA ASP A 522 13.57 -9.23 33.10
C ASP A 522 14.52 -8.05 32.85
N VAL A 523 15.70 -8.38 32.30
CA VAL A 523 16.75 -7.42 31.95
C VAL A 523 16.76 -7.22 30.44
N TYR A 524 16.37 -6.02 30.01
CA TYR A 524 16.40 -5.62 28.61
C TYR A 524 17.63 -4.75 28.30
N ILE A 525 18.23 -4.94 27.13
CA ILE A 525 19.31 -4.11 26.60
C ILE A 525 18.94 -3.56 25.21
N PRO A 526 19.47 -2.40 24.77
CA PRO A 526 19.33 -1.91 23.40
C PRO A 526 19.86 -2.91 22.37
N MET A 527 19.20 -3.03 21.21
CA MET A 527 19.57 -4.01 20.18
C MET A 527 21.00 -3.80 19.65
N ASN A 528 21.42 -2.54 19.45
CA ASN A 528 22.78 -2.15 19.08
C ASN A 528 23.86 -2.39 20.16
N GLN A 529 23.51 -2.96 21.32
CA GLN A 529 24.46 -3.33 22.38
C GLN A 529 24.68 -4.84 22.52
N LEU A 530 24.02 -5.69 21.71
CA LEU A 530 24.34 -7.13 21.69
C LEU A 530 25.70 -7.40 21.03
N VAL A 531 25.98 -6.75 19.91
CA VAL A 531 27.20 -6.89 19.12
C VAL A 531 27.65 -5.51 18.61
N PRO A 532 28.94 -5.30 18.26
CA PRO A 532 29.38 -4.06 17.64
C PRO A 532 28.63 -3.78 16.33
N MET A 533 27.95 -2.63 16.25
CA MET A 533 27.22 -2.14 15.08
C MET A 533 27.70 -0.73 14.70
N VAL A 534 27.43 -0.32 13.45
CA VAL A 534 27.67 1.06 13.00
C VAL A 534 26.86 2.05 13.84
N ASN A 535 27.56 3.07 14.35
CA ASN A 535 26.98 4.25 14.96
C ASN A 535 26.41 5.17 13.85
N PRO A 536 25.12 5.57 13.88
CA PRO A 536 24.54 6.46 12.88
C PRO A 536 25.33 7.75 12.66
N ASP A 537 25.90 8.33 13.72
CA ASP A 537 26.64 9.59 13.64
C ASP A 537 27.92 9.48 12.79
N ASP A 538 28.47 8.28 12.56
CA ASP A 538 29.70 8.06 11.81
C ASP A 538 29.48 7.72 10.33
N ILE A 539 28.21 7.56 9.90
CA ILE A 539 27.84 7.29 8.50
C ILE A 539 28.14 8.50 7.62
N VAL A 540 28.77 8.25 6.46
CA VAL A 540 28.98 9.25 5.41
C VAL A 540 27.94 9.06 4.31
N VAL A 541 27.17 10.10 3.98
CA VAL A 541 26.14 10.04 2.92
C VAL A 541 26.58 10.78 1.66
N ASP A 542 26.36 10.14 0.51
CA ASP A 542 26.42 10.70 -0.85
C ASP A 542 25.24 10.10 -1.64
N GLY A 543 25.11 10.35 -2.94
CA GLY A 543 24.10 9.70 -3.76
C GLY A 543 23.73 10.46 -5.02
N TRP A 544 22.71 9.95 -5.69
CA TRP A 544 22.23 10.43 -7.00
C TRP A 544 20.76 10.84 -6.91
N ASP A 545 20.33 11.82 -7.71
CA ASP A 545 18.92 12.14 -7.93
C ASP A 545 18.79 12.74 -9.34
N ILE A 546 17.69 12.43 -10.02
CA ILE A 546 17.36 13.04 -11.32
C ILE A 546 17.12 14.54 -11.21
N SER A 547 16.95 15.07 -9.99
CA SER A 547 16.76 16.49 -9.68
C SER A 547 18.04 17.15 -9.12
N SER A 548 18.39 18.35 -9.59
CA SER A 548 19.61 19.08 -9.22
C SER A 548 19.56 19.77 -7.85
N LEU A 549 18.41 19.71 -7.15
CA LEU A 549 18.24 20.39 -5.87
C LEU A 549 19.23 19.88 -4.82
N ASN A 550 19.88 20.83 -4.15
CA ASN A 550 20.65 20.55 -2.94
C ASN A 550 19.74 19.96 -1.84
N ILE A 551 20.33 19.23 -0.89
CA ILE A 551 19.53 18.49 0.11
C ILE A 551 18.74 19.43 1.03
N GLY A 552 19.18 20.69 1.21
CA GLY A 552 18.44 21.71 1.97
C GLY A 552 17.13 22.14 1.31
N GLU A 553 17.14 22.32 -0.01
CA GLU A 553 15.93 22.61 -0.79
C GLU A 553 15.10 21.34 -1.08
N ALA A 554 15.73 20.17 -1.19
CA ALA A 554 15.01 18.90 -1.25
C ALA A 554 14.20 18.64 0.04
N MET A 555 14.77 18.89 1.21
CA MET A 555 14.09 18.83 2.51
C MET A 555 12.90 19.80 2.59
N ARG A 556 13.07 21.03 2.10
CA ARG A 556 11.97 22.03 2.01
C ARG A 556 10.85 21.57 1.08
N ARG A 557 11.20 21.04 -0.09
CA ARG A 557 10.27 20.44 -1.06
C ARG A 557 9.52 19.24 -0.49
N ALA A 558 10.16 18.44 0.36
CA ALA A 558 9.57 17.25 0.97
C ALA A 558 8.52 17.56 2.04
N GLN A 559 8.63 18.73 2.71
CA GLN A 559 7.69 19.22 3.74
C GLN A 559 7.50 18.30 4.97
N VAL A 560 8.40 17.32 5.18
CA VAL A 560 8.33 16.31 6.25
C VAL A 560 8.66 16.87 7.64
N LEU A 561 9.65 17.76 7.72
CA LEU A 561 10.24 18.18 9.00
C LEU A 561 9.71 19.53 9.49
N GLU A 562 9.60 19.67 10.81
CA GLU A 562 9.29 20.93 11.49
C GLU A 562 10.21 22.06 11.03
N VAL A 563 9.65 23.23 10.72
CA VAL A 563 10.41 24.37 10.14
C VAL A 563 11.56 24.80 11.08
N GLY A 564 11.32 24.77 12.39
CA GLY A 564 12.34 25.07 13.40
C GLY A 564 13.49 24.05 13.51
N LEU A 565 13.36 22.87 12.91
CA LEU A 565 14.47 21.94 12.67
C LEU A 565 15.11 22.20 11.30
N GLN A 566 14.28 22.38 10.24
CA GLN A 566 14.76 22.67 8.89
C GLN A 566 15.75 23.84 8.88
N ASP A 567 15.41 24.98 9.49
CA ASP A 567 16.26 26.17 9.50
C ASP A 567 17.61 25.97 10.23
N GLN A 568 17.69 25.03 11.18
CA GLN A 568 18.94 24.70 11.87
C GLN A 568 19.89 23.88 10.98
N VAL A 569 19.36 22.87 10.29
CA VAL A 569 20.17 21.97 9.44
C VAL A 569 20.40 22.52 8.03
N TYR A 570 19.53 23.40 7.53
CA TYR A 570 19.50 23.89 6.14
C TYR A 570 20.85 24.39 5.65
N LYS A 571 21.58 25.19 6.45
CA LYS A 571 22.88 25.74 6.04
C LYS A 571 23.91 24.67 5.67
N ARG A 572 23.83 23.47 6.25
CA ARG A 572 24.72 22.34 5.97
C ARG A 572 24.19 21.49 4.82
N LEU A 573 22.92 21.10 4.89
CA LEU A 573 22.26 20.31 3.84
C LEU A 573 22.25 21.02 2.48
N ALA A 574 22.24 22.37 2.45
CA ALA A 574 22.33 23.13 1.20
C ALA A 574 23.72 23.11 0.53
N GLN A 575 24.75 22.59 1.21
CA GLN A 575 26.07 22.33 0.62
C GLN A 575 26.15 20.93 -0.02
N LEU A 576 25.26 20.02 0.37
CA LEU A 576 25.15 18.67 -0.19
C LEU A 576 24.31 18.71 -1.45
N ARG A 577 24.76 18.05 -2.53
CA ARG A 577 24.07 18.00 -3.82
C ARG A 577 24.11 16.57 -4.37
N PRO A 578 22.99 16.03 -4.87
CA PRO A 578 23.00 14.76 -5.57
C PRO A 578 23.85 14.81 -6.85
N ARG A 579 24.59 13.73 -7.09
CA ARG A 579 25.17 13.41 -8.39
C ARG A 579 24.07 13.24 -9.44
N ALA A 580 24.39 13.49 -10.70
CA ALA A 580 23.45 13.25 -11.80
C ALA A 580 23.06 11.76 -11.84
N SER A 581 21.77 11.47 -11.93
CA SER A 581 21.26 10.09 -11.93
C SER A 581 21.02 9.57 -13.35
N ILE A 582 20.92 8.25 -13.51
CA ILE A 582 20.24 7.67 -14.66
C ILE A 582 18.76 8.12 -14.60
N TYR A 583 18.21 8.55 -15.74
CA TYR A 583 16.78 8.79 -15.93
C TYR A 583 16.34 8.04 -17.19
N ASP A 584 15.26 7.27 -17.04
CA ASP A 584 14.61 6.56 -18.13
C ASP A 584 13.10 6.83 -18.05
N PRO A 585 12.51 7.54 -19.04
CA PRO A 585 11.09 7.91 -19.01
C PRO A 585 10.16 6.70 -19.13
N ASP A 586 10.65 5.57 -19.66
CA ASP A 586 9.84 4.37 -19.87
C ASP A 586 9.71 3.51 -18.60
N PHE A 587 10.46 3.83 -17.54
CA PHE A 587 10.43 3.08 -16.27
C PHE A 587 9.65 3.76 -15.14
N ILE A 588 9.61 5.09 -15.08
CA ILE A 588 8.87 5.85 -14.04
C ILE A 588 7.71 6.64 -14.65
N ALA A 589 6.84 7.22 -13.82
CA ALA A 589 5.69 7.95 -14.34
C ALA A 589 6.12 9.17 -15.19
N ALA A 590 5.48 9.36 -16.36
CA ALA A 590 5.78 10.49 -17.27
C ALA A 590 5.67 11.86 -16.57
N ASN A 591 4.83 11.97 -15.52
CA ASN A 591 4.68 13.16 -14.69
C ASN A 591 5.93 13.54 -13.85
N GLN A 592 7.03 12.80 -14.00
CA GLN A 592 8.35 13.07 -13.40
C GLN A 592 9.30 13.81 -14.36
N ALA A 593 8.95 14.01 -15.63
CA ALA A 593 9.83 14.65 -16.63
C ALA A 593 10.32 16.04 -16.19
N ASP A 594 9.44 16.89 -15.64
CA ASP A 594 9.78 18.23 -15.14
C ASP A 594 10.76 18.23 -13.95
N ARG A 595 10.99 17.08 -13.32
CA ARG A 595 11.96 16.91 -12.21
C ARG A 595 13.37 16.53 -12.72
N ALA A 596 13.51 16.07 -13.96
CA ALA A 596 14.69 15.39 -14.47
C ALA A 596 15.78 16.32 -15.05
N ASP A 597 16.25 17.30 -14.27
CA ASP A 597 17.25 18.29 -14.68
C ASP A 597 18.73 17.91 -14.39
N ASN A 598 18.97 16.75 -13.76
CA ASN A 598 20.28 16.28 -13.30
C ASN A 598 20.55 14.83 -13.75
N THR A 599 20.80 14.63 -15.05
CA THR A 599 20.73 13.29 -15.68
C THR A 599 22.02 12.86 -16.41
N ILE A 600 22.41 11.59 -16.26
CA ILE A 600 23.54 10.98 -16.99
C ILE A 600 23.09 10.64 -18.42
N GLN A 601 23.72 11.30 -19.38
CA GLN A 601 23.50 11.11 -20.81
C GLN A 601 24.33 9.95 -21.36
N GLY A 602 23.89 9.36 -22.48
CA GLY A 602 24.57 8.26 -23.17
C GLY A 602 23.76 6.96 -23.16
N THR A 603 24.42 5.87 -23.57
CA THR A 603 23.86 4.50 -23.50
C THR A 603 23.85 3.96 -22.07
N ARG A 604 23.04 2.93 -21.81
CA ARG A 604 22.99 2.19 -20.54
C ARG A 604 24.37 1.65 -20.11
N TYR A 605 25.23 1.30 -21.07
CA TYR A 605 26.61 0.87 -20.81
C TYR A 605 27.53 2.03 -20.37
N GLU A 606 27.40 3.22 -20.98
CA GLU A 606 28.14 4.42 -20.54
C GLU A 606 27.64 4.90 -19.17
N GLN A 607 26.33 4.85 -18.95
CA GLN A 607 25.68 5.13 -17.67
C GLN A 607 26.20 4.20 -16.56
N TYR A 608 26.26 2.88 -16.81
CA TYR A 608 26.88 1.90 -15.90
C TYR A 608 28.31 2.30 -15.51
N HIS A 609 29.16 2.62 -16.48
CA HIS A 609 30.55 3.03 -16.21
C HIS A 609 30.65 4.33 -15.41
N GLN A 610 29.72 5.27 -15.59
CA GLN A 610 29.67 6.49 -14.79
C GLN A 610 29.22 6.20 -13.34
N ILE A 611 28.26 5.29 -13.10
CA ILE A 611 27.90 4.87 -11.74
C ILE A 611 29.06 4.14 -11.05
N VAL A 612 29.73 3.19 -11.73
CA VAL A 612 30.95 2.53 -11.24
C VAL A 612 32.04 3.54 -10.87
N LYS A 613 32.24 4.57 -11.70
CA LYS A 613 33.18 5.66 -11.42
C LYS A 613 32.76 6.49 -10.20
N ASP A 614 31.48 6.86 -10.06
CA ASP A 614 30.97 7.62 -8.93
C ASP A 614 31.17 6.88 -7.59
N ILE A 615 30.94 5.57 -7.58
CA ILE A 615 31.19 4.70 -6.41
C ILE A 615 32.68 4.73 -6.01
N ARG A 616 33.58 4.59 -6.99
CA ARG A 616 35.04 4.63 -6.77
C ARG A 616 35.51 5.99 -6.28
N GLU A 617 35.01 7.07 -6.88
CA GLU A 617 35.28 8.44 -6.44
C GLU A 617 34.80 8.69 -5.01
N PHE A 618 33.58 8.26 -4.66
CA PHE A 618 33.05 8.37 -3.31
C PHE A 618 33.91 7.60 -2.29
N LYS A 619 34.24 6.33 -2.57
CA LYS A 619 35.14 5.53 -1.71
C LYS A 619 36.48 6.24 -1.49
N GLN A 620 37.11 6.72 -2.56
CA GLN A 620 38.42 7.39 -2.51
C GLN A 620 38.38 8.74 -1.77
N GLN A 621 37.35 9.56 -1.99
CA GLN A 621 37.25 10.92 -1.42
C GLN A 621 36.80 10.90 0.05
N SER A 622 35.90 10.00 0.42
CA SER A 622 35.37 9.92 1.78
C SER A 622 36.29 9.14 2.73
N GLY A 623 36.99 8.12 2.25
CA GLY A 623 37.76 7.19 3.09
C GLY A 623 36.85 6.28 3.93
N VAL A 624 35.79 5.75 3.32
CA VAL A 624 34.92 4.71 3.89
C VAL A 624 35.45 3.31 3.52
N GLU A 625 35.25 2.35 4.41
CA GLU A 625 35.75 0.98 4.26
C GLU A 625 34.71 0.04 3.61
N LYS A 626 33.43 0.19 3.99
CA LYS A 626 32.31 -0.51 3.36
C LYS A 626 31.29 0.50 2.85
N VAL A 627 30.60 0.15 1.76
CA VAL A 627 29.56 0.98 1.15
C VAL A 627 28.28 0.16 0.98
N VAL A 628 27.18 0.74 1.44
CA VAL A 628 25.81 0.33 1.10
C VAL A 628 25.29 1.31 0.05
N ILE A 629 24.78 0.79 -1.06
CA ILE A 629 24.03 1.54 -2.07
C ILE A 629 22.57 1.16 -1.89
N LEU A 630 21.70 2.16 -1.71
CA LEU A 630 20.29 1.90 -1.39
C LEU A 630 19.37 2.72 -2.30
N TRP A 631 18.47 2.02 -2.99
CA TRP A 631 17.44 2.62 -3.83
C TRP A 631 16.29 3.14 -2.99
N THR A 632 16.10 4.46 -2.96
CA THR A 632 14.93 5.14 -2.39
C THR A 632 14.34 6.16 -3.38
N ALA A 633 14.62 5.98 -4.67
CA ALA A 633 14.03 6.74 -5.75
C ALA A 633 12.61 6.25 -6.06
N ASN A 634 11.98 6.92 -7.02
CA ASN A 634 10.69 6.57 -7.58
C ASN A 634 10.51 5.05 -7.77
N THR A 635 9.30 4.56 -7.51
CA THR A 635 8.87 3.23 -7.91
C THR A 635 8.92 3.13 -9.44
N GLU A 636 9.70 2.21 -9.98
CA GLU A 636 9.67 1.88 -11.42
C GLU A 636 8.53 0.89 -11.72
N ARG A 637 8.19 0.72 -13.00
CA ARG A 637 7.44 -0.46 -13.46
C ARG A 637 8.30 -1.72 -13.29
N PHE A 638 7.68 -2.90 -13.44
CA PHE A 638 8.46 -4.13 -13.60
C PHE A 638 9.17 -4.15 -14.96
N ALA A 639 10.41 -4.65 -14.96
CA ALA A 639 11.11 -5.10 -16.16
C ALA A 639 10.64 -6.52 -16.53
N GLU A 640 10.48 -6.80 -17.82
CA GLU A 640 10.06 -8.13 -18.27
C GLU A 640 11.22 -9.13 -18.19
N VAL A 641 11.01 -10.26 -17.49
CA VAL A 641 12.02 -11.32 -17.38
C VAL A 641 11.99 -12.18 -18.63
N ARG A 642 13.06 -12.15 -19.43
CA ARG A 642 13.15 -12.83 -20.73
C ARG A 642 14.47 -13.60 -20.87
N GLU A 643 14.34 -14.83 -21.37
CA GLU A 643 15.50 -15.67 -21.68
C GLU A 643 16.39 -15.03 -22.74
N GLY A 644 17.70 -15.07 -22.55
CA GLY A 644 18.67 -14.39 -23.41
C GLY A 644 18.79 -12.87 -23.21
N VAL A 645 17.96 -12.27 -22.34
CA VAL A 645 17.96 -10.83 -22.02
C VAL A 645 18.47 -10.55 -20.60
N ASN A 646 17.85 -11.13 -19.58
CA ASN A 646 18.11 -10.82 -18.17
C ASN A 646 17.97 -12.02 -17.21
N THR A 647 17.84 -13.23 -17.76
CA THR A 647 17.81 -14.51 -17.02
C THR A 647 19.16 -14.96 -16.48
N THR A 648 20.26 -14.52 -17.07
CA THR A 648 21.63 -14.85 -16.60
C THR A 648 22.49 -13.59 -16.52
N MET A 649 23.57 -13.64 -15.73
CA MET A 649 24.61 -12.62 -15.66
C MET A 649 25.20 -12.34 -17.05
N ALA A 650 25.44 -13.41 -17.84
CA ALA A 650 25.97 -13.30 -19.20
C ALA A 650 24.98 -12.66 -20.19
N ASP A 651 23.68 -12.81 -19.97
CA ASP A 651 22.63 -12.11 -20.73
C ASP A 651 22.56 -10.64 -20.33
N LEU A 652 22.56 -10.31 -19.03
CA LEU A 652 22.57 -8.92 -18.56
C LEU A 652 23.77 -8.14 -19.09
N GLU A 653 24.96 -8.71 -19.01
CA GLU A 653 26.17 -8.08 -19.58
C GLU A 653 26.04 -7.80 -21.08
N ARG A 654 25.35 -8.68 -21.82
CA ARG A 654 25.12 -8.53 -23.27
C ARG A 654 24.07 -7.46 -23.54
N SER A 655 22.93 -7.53 -22.86
CA SER A 655 21.81 -6.60 -22.96
C SER A 655 22.21 -5.16 -22.59
N LEU A 656 23.03 -5.00 -21.54
CA LEU A 656 23.60 -3.72 -21.14
C LEU A 656 24.46 -3.11 -22.27
N LYS A 657 25.39 -3.91 -22.84
CA LYS A 657 26.25 -3.51 -23.96
C LYS A 657 25.48 -3.27 -25.27
N GLN A 658 24.32 -3.92 -25.43
CA GLN A 658 23.38 -3.72 -26.53
C GLN A 658 22.35 -2.59 -26.29
N ASN A 659 22.43 -1.89 -25.15
CA ASN A 659 21.51 -0.81 -24.76
C ASN A 659 20.02 -1.25 -24.69
N HIS A 660 19.76 -2.53 -24.38
CA HIS A 660 18.43 -3.14 -24.41
C HIS A 660 17.42 -2.43 -23.49
N ALA A 661 16.15 -2.35 -23.90
CA ALA A 661 15.11 -1.59 -23.20
C ALA A 661 14.80 -2.14 -21.79
N GLU A 662 14.63 -3.45 -21.64
CA GLU A 662 14.33 -4.11 -20.35
C GLU A 662 15.54 -4.21 -19.38
N ILE A 663 16.47 -3.27 -19.47
CA ILE A 663 17.54 -3.05 -18.48
C ILE A 663 17.25 -1.70 -17.80
N SER A 664 16.55 -1.77 -16.67
CA SER A 664 16.11 -0.60 -15.91
C SER A 664 17.28 0.19 -15.30
N PRO A 665 17.10 1.48 -14.97
CA PRO A 665 18.03 2.24 -14.15
C PRO A 665 18.39 1.50 -12.85
N SER A 666 17.42 0.95 -12.12
CA SER A 666 17.67 0.16 -10.90
C SER A 666 18.55 -1.08 -11.14
N THR A 667 18.36 -1.79 -12.26
CA THR A 667 19.22 -2.92 -12.66
C THR A 667 20.67 -2.45 -12.89
N ILE A 668 20.87 -1.29 -13.54
CA ILE A 668 22.21 -0.73 -13.79
C ILE A 668 22.91 -0.37 -12.46
N PHE A 669 22.18 0.24 -11.52
CA PHE A 669 22.71 0.52 -10.18
C PHE A 669 23.05 -0.75 -9.39
N ALA A 670 22.23 -1.80 -9.47
CA ALA A 670 22.51 -3.09 -8.84
C ALA A 670 23.78 -3.75 -9.42
N MET A 671 23.90 -3.81 -10.76
CA MET A 671 25.09 -4.35 -11.43
C MET A 671 26.37 -3.57 -11.05
N ALA A 672 26.30 -2.23 -11.01
CA ALA A 672 27.42 -1.38 -10.64
C ALA A 672 27.82 -1.52 -9.16
N ALA A 673 26.85 -1.73 -8.27
CA ALA A 673 27.10 -2.00 -6.86
C ALA A 673 27.81 -3.34 -6.64
N ILE A 674 27.32 -4.41 -7.29
CA ILE A 674 27.89 -5.76 -7.22
C ILE A 674 29.33 -5.78 -7.75
N ALA A 675 29.58 -5.14 -8.90
CA ALA A 675 30.92 -5.06 -9.50
C ALA A 675 31.95 -4.30 -8.64
N GLU A 676 31.51 -3.51 -7.66
CA GLU A 676 32.35 -2.71 -6.77
C GLU A 676 32.39 -3.23 -5.31
N ASP A 677 31.93 -4.45 -5.02
CA ASP A 677 31.76 -4.98 -3.65
C ASP A 677 31.00 -4.00 -2.71
N CYS A 678 29.91 -3.45 -3.22
CA CYS A 678 28.95 -2.67 -2.44
C CYS A 678 27.72 -3.53 -2.16
N ILE A 679 27.15 -3.37 -0.97
CA ILE A 679 25.87 -3.99 -0.63
C ILE A 679 24.77 -3.21 -1.36
N TYR A 680 23.91 -3.87 -2.14
CA TYR A 680 22.82 -3.19 -2.84
C TYR A 680 21.45 -3.51 -2.22
N ILE A 681 20.70 -2.48 -1.85
CA ILE A 681 19.40 -2.63 -1.17
C ILE A 681 18.31 -1.91 -1.96
N ASN A 682 17.27 -2.63 -2.37
CA ASN A 682 16.12 -2.06 -3.06
C ASN A 682 14.99 -1.69 -2.07
N GLY A 683 14.79 -0.40 -1.86
CA GLY A 683 13.72 0.14 -1.02
C GLY A 683 12.38 0.36 -1.72
N SER A 684 12.29 0.05 -3.00
CA SER A 684 11.10 0.22 -3.86
C SER A 684 10.65 -1.13 -4.45
N PRO A 685 9.41 -1.27 -4.96
CA PRO A 685 8.83 -2.59 -5.25
C PRO A 685 9.15 -3.17 -6.64
N GLN A 686 9.83 -2.44 -7.52
CA GLN A 686 10.16 -2.98 -8.85
C GLN A 686 11.10 -4.19 -8.73
N ASN A 687 10.98 -5.14 -9.65
CA ASN A 687 11.72 -6.40 -9.69
C ASN A 687 13.20 -6.23 -10.14
N THR A 688 13.95 -5.33 -9.48
CA THR A 688 15.37 -5.04 -9.74
C THR A 688 16.22 -6.32 -9.79
N PHE A 689 15.89 -7.29 -8.95
CA PHE A 689 16.58 -8.57 -8.81
C PHE A 689 16.06 -9.62 -9.80
N VAL A 690 16.07 -9.29 -11.09
CA VAL A 690 15.91 -10.28 -12.17
C VAL A 690 16.97 -11.40 -12.03
N PRO A 691 16.73 -12.64 -12.52
CA PRO A 691 17.56 -13.79 -12.15
C PRO A 691 19.06 -13.63 -12.44
N GLY A 692 19.43 -12.93 -13.52
CA GLY A 692 20.83 -12.63 -13.82
C GLY A 692 21.52 -11.70 -12.81
N VAL A 693 20.79 -10.83 -12.09
CA VAL A 693 21.36 -9.98 -11.02
C VAL A 693 21.61 -10.82 -9.77
N ILE A 694 20.77 -11.80 -9.49
CA ILE A 694 20.97 -12.77 -8.42
C ILE A 694 22.19 -13.64 -8.73
N GLU A 695 22.30 -14.19 -9.95
CA GLU A 695 23.50 -14.92 -10.40
C GLU A 695 24.77 -14.05 -10.30
N MET A 696 24.71 -12.79 -10.72
CA MET A 696 25.85 -11.86 -10.60
C MET A 696 26.23 -11.61 -9.14
N ALA A 697 25.25 -11.41 -8.24
CA ALA A 697 25.51 -11.24 -6.81
C ALA A 697 26.10 -12.50 -6.15
N GLU A 698 25.69 -13.69 -6.58
CA GLU A 698 26.26 -14.97 -6.14
C GLU A 698 27.67 -15.20 -6.72
N HIS A 699 27.91 -14.83 -7.98
CA HIS A 699 29.23 -14.95 -8.64
C HIS A 699 30.29 -14.05 -8.01
N TYR A 700 29.95 -12.80 -7.70
CA TYR A 700 30.86 -11.84 -7.06
C TYR A 700 30.90 -11.95 -5.53
N GLY A 701 30.02 -12.75 -4.91
CA GLY A 701 29.87 -12.82 -3.45
C GLY A 701 29.33 -11.54 -2.80
N ALA A 702 28.73 -10.64 -3.58
CA ALA A 702 28.19 -9.37 -3.11
C ALA A 702 26.79 -9.52 -2.50
N PHE A 703 26.44 -8.69 -1.53
CA PHE A 703 25.16 -8.76 -0.85
C PHE A 703 24.06 -7.93 -1.52
N ILE A 704 22.88 -8.53 -1.67
CA ILE A 704 21.66 -7.92 -2.19
C ILE A 704 20.48 -8.13 -1.23
N ALA A 705 19.58 -7.15 -1.14
CA ALA A 705 18.36 -7.23 -0.35
C ALA A 705 17.23 -6.34 -0.89
N GLY A 706 15.99 -6.70 -0.60
CA GLY A 706 14.78 -6.00 -1.01
C GLY A 706 13.54 -6.84 -0.68
N ASP A 707 12.34 -6.51 -1.15
CA ASP A 707 11.94 -5.32 -1.91
C ASP A 707 10.86 -4.50 -1.15
N ASP A 708 10.84 -3.19 -1.41
CA ASP A 708 9.89 -2.17 -0.89
C ASP A 708 9.85 -1.97 0.64
N PHE A 709 10.07 -0.75 1.16
CA PHE A 709 10.10 -0.50 2.60
C PHE A 709 8.80 -0.86 3.33
N LYS A 710 8.88 -1.66 4.40
CA LYS A 710 7.73 -2.01 5.26
C LYS A 710 7.51 -0.96 6.36
N SER A 711 7.05 0.24 5.97
CA SER A 711 6.83 1.41 6.84
C SER A 711 5.60 1.28 7.76
N GLY A 712 4.42 1.65 7.27
CA GLY A 712 3.16 1.74 8.03
C GLY A 712 2.20 0.57 7.80
N GLN A 713 1.20 0.79 6.94
CA GLN A 713 0.09 -0.16 6.66
C GLN A 713 0.53 -1.63 6.56
N THR A 714 1.48 -1.94 5.67
CA THR A 714 1.93 -3.33 5.45
C THR A 714 2.60 -3.93 6.68
N LYS A 715 3.30 -3.12 7.50
CA LYS A 715 3.93 -3.56 8.75
C LYS A 715 2.87 -4.00 9.77
N LEU A 716 1.79 -3.22 9.87
CA LEU A 716 0.64 -3.56 10.71
C LEU A 716 -0.14 -4.77 10.16
N LYS A 717 -0.35 -4.87 8.85
CA LYS A 717 -0.97 -6.04 8.18
C LYS A 717 -0.22 -7.34 8.52
N SER A 718 1.11 -7.32 8.43
CA SER A 718 1.99 -8.46 8.79
C SER A 718 2.06 -8.80 10.30
N VAL A 719 1.36 -8.03 11.14
CA VAL A 719 1.13 -8.33 12.57
C VAL A 719 -0.31 -8.81 12.78
N LEU A 720 -1.29 -8.16 12.17
CA LEU A 720 -2.71 -8.48 12.35
C LEU A 720 -3.09 -9.84 11.77
N VAL A 721 -2.61 -10.18 10.57
CA VAL A 721 -2.90 -11.48 9.95
C VAL A 721 -2.20 -12.62 10.69
N ASP A 722 -0.95 -12.39 11.11
CA ASP A 722 -0.17 -13.29 11.98
C ASP A 722 -0.92 -13.58 13.30
N PHE A 723 -1.42 -12.53 13.96
CA PHE A 723 -2.26 -12.64 15.16
C PHE A 723 -3.58 -13.38 14.93
N LEU A 724 -4.38 -12.99 13.94
CA LEU A 724 -5.72 -13.54 13.70
C LEU A 724 -5.65 -15.04 13.37
N VAL A 725 -4.78 -15.43 12.43
CA VAL A 725 -4.62 -16.84 12.03
C VAL A 725 -4.05 -17.69 13.17
N SER A 726 -3.11 -17.15 13.95
CA SER A 726 -2.57 -17.83 15.15
C SER A 726 -3.58 -17.96 16.29
N ALA A 727 -4.58 -17.08 16.34
CA ALA A 727 -5.69 -17.13 17.30
C ALA A 727 -6.84 -18.07 16.87
N GLY A 728 -6.74 -18.72 15.70
CA GLY A 728 -7.81 -19.55 15.15
C GLY A 728 -8.98 -18.77 14.56
N ILE A 729 -8.77 -17.49 14.22
CA ILE A 729 -9.73 -16.61 13.54
C ILE A 729 -9.39 -16.63 12.04
N LYS A 730 -10.40 -16.75 11.17
CA LYS A 730 -10.21 -16.81 9.71
C LYS A 730 -10.52 -15.46 9.04
N PRO A 731 -9.52 -14.61 8.74
CA PRO A 731 -9.69 -13.54 7.76
C PRO A 731 -10.31 -14.08 6.46
N VAL A 732 -11.41 -13.46 6.01
CA VAL A 732 -12.08 -13.79 4.74
C VAL A 732 -12.11 -12.60 3.78
N SER A 733 -11.97 -11.37 4.28
CA SER A 733 -11.77 -10.19 3.46
C SER A 733 -10.79 -9.21 4.12
N ILE A 734 -9.89 -8.64 3.31
CA ILE A 734 -8.90 -7.65 3.71
C ILE A 734 -8.90 -6.54 2.65
N VAL A 735 -9.29 -5.33 3.02
CA VAL A 735 -9.43 -4.20 2.08
C VAL A 735 -8.55 -3.04 2.55
N SER A 736 -7.51 -2.72 1.78
CA SER A 736 -6.44 -1.77 2.15
C SER A 736 -6.39 -0.53 1.26
N TYR A 737 -7.17 0.50 1.62
CA TYR A 737 -7.13 1.81 0.98
C TYR A 737 -5.94 2.65 1.46
N ASN A 738 -5.45 3.53 0.58
CA ASN A 738 -4.36 4.47 0.86
C ASN A 738 -4.56 5.76 0.06
N HIS A 739 -4.20 6.90 0.65
CA HIS A 739 -3.95 8.11 -0.13
C HIS A 739 -2.80 8.95 0.45
N LEU A 740 -2.05 9.61 -0.43
CA LEU A 740 -0.89 10.45 -0.10
C LEU A 740 -0.66 11.53 -1.17
N GLY A 741 -0.04 12.64 -0.79
CA GLY A 741 0.16 13.83 -1.63
C GLY A 741 1.61 14.14 -2.01
N ASN A 742 2.57 13.34 -1.52
CA ASN A 742 3.99 13.46 -1.82
C ASN A 742 4.35 12.94 -3.24
N ASN A 743 5.64 12.97 -3.58
CA ASN A 743 6.10 12.57 -4.91
C ASN A 743 6.01 11.05 -5.17
N ASP A 744 5.99 10.19 -4.14
CA ASP A 744 5.70 8.76 -4.33
C ASP A 744 4.23 8.58 -4.74
N GLY A 745 3.30 9.25 -4.06
CA GLY A 745 1.89 9.30 -4.49
C GLY A 745 1.71 9.82 -5.92
N LYS A 746 2.44 10.88 -6.30
CA LYS A 746 2.41 11.43 -7.67
C LYS A 746 2.92 10.40 -8.70
N ASN A 747 3.97 9.65 -8.37
CA ASN A 747 4.52 8.61 -9.25
C ASN A 747 3.60 7.38 -9.33
N LEU A 748 3.03 6.95 -8.20
CA LEU A 748 2.10 5.83 -8.08
C LEU A 748 0.69 6.14 -8.62
N SER A 749 0.44 7.34 -9.17
CA SER A 749 -0.79 7.62 -9.91
C SER A 749 -0.79 7.01 -11.33
N ALA A 750 0.36 6.50 -11.80
CA ALA A 750 0.49 5.84 -13.10
C ALA A 750 0.31 4.31 -12.94
N PRO A 751 -0.53 3.64 -13.77
CA PRO A 751 -0.90 2.23 -13.54
C PRO A 751 0.27 1.23 -13.48
N GLN A 752 1.32 1.42 -14.29
CA GLN A 752 2.46 0.49 -14.32
C GLN A 752 3.29 0.53 -13.03
N GLN A 753 3.50 1.73 -12.48
CA GLN A 753 4.21 1.95 -11.22
C GLN A 753 3.31 1.59 -10.02
N PHE A 754 2.00 1.80 -10.12
CA PHE A 754 1.03 1.28 -9.14
C PHE A 754 1.08 -0.25 -9.06
N ARG A 755 1.07 -0.96 -10.20
CA ARG A 755 1.06 -2.44 -10.25
C ARG A 755 2.24 -3.06 -9.49
N SER A 756 3.42 -2.45 -9.54
CA SER A 756 4.57 -2.87 -8.73
C SER A 756 4.27 -2.80 -7.22
N LYS A 757 3.68 -1.67 -6.77
CA LYS A 757 3.31 -1.43 -5.36
C LYS A 757 2.08 -2.22 -4.89
N GLU A 758 1.24 -2.66 -5.82
CA GLU A 758 0.10 -3.53 -5.58
C GLU A 758 0.58 -4.94 -5.23
N ILE A 759 1.40 -5.55 -6.09
CA ILE A 759 1.98 -6.89 -5.88
C ILE A 759 2.74 -6.95 -4.55
N SER A 760 3.58 -5.95 -4.23
CA SER A 760 4.32 -5.92 -2.97
C SER A 760 3.45 -5.76 -1.71
N LYS A 761 2.17 -5.41 -1.85
CA LYS A 761 1.21 -5.21 -0.75
C LYS A 761 0.21 -6.35 -0.58
N SER A 762 0.00 -7.17 -1.61
CA SER A 762 -0.91 -8.32 -1.57
C SER A 762 -0.23 -9.53 -0.95
N ASN A 763 0.92 -9.96 -1.50
CA ASN A 763 1.63 -11.22 -1.18
C ASN A 763 2.14 -11.36 0.28
N VAL A 764 1.81 -10.41 1.16
CA VAL A 764 2.23 -10.35 2.57
C VAL A 764 1.38 -11.21 3.50
N VAL A 765 0.33 -11.87 2.96
CA VAL A 765 -0.60 -12.72 3.74
C VAL A 765 -0.45 -14.22 3.43
N ASP A 766 0.17 -14.55 2.30
CA ASP A 766 0.14 -15.88 1.69
C ASP A 766 0.77 -16.96 2.58
N ASP A 767 1.90 -16.66 3.25
CA ASP A 767 2.58 -17.59 4.15
C ASP A 767 1.82 -17.84 5.46
N MET A 768 0.92 -16.94 5.85
CA MET A 768 0.02 -17.15 6.98
C MET A 768 -1.23 -17.93 6.59
N VAL A 769 -1.83 -17.65 5.42
CA VAL A 769 -2.93 -18.46 4.86
C VAL A 769 -2.50 -19.92 4.71
N ALA A 770 -1.38 -20.15 4.01
CA ALA A 770 -0.80 -21.48 3.80
C ALA A 770 -0.33 -22.19 5.09
N SER A 771 -0.21 -21.48 6.21
CA SER A 771 0.18 -22.09 7.50
C SER A 771 -0.95 -22.86 8.19
N ASN A 772 -2.22 -22.58 7.85
CA ASN A 772 -3.36 -23.03 8.64
C ASN A 772 -4.48 -23.68 7.82
N HIS A 773 -4.22 -24.94 7.42
CA HIS A 773 -5.14 -25.84 6.72
C HIS A 773 -6.39 -26.27 7.53
N ILE A 774 -6.61 -25.73 8.73
CA ILE A 774 -7.83 -25.91 9.53
C ILE A 774 -8.79 -24.73 9.29
N LEU A 775 -8.25 -23.56 8.95
CA LEU A 775 -9.03 -22.37 8.59
C LEU A 775 -9.23 -22.28 7.08
N TYR A 776 -8.20 -22.57 6.28
CA TYR A 776 -8.22 -22.43 4.83
C TYR A 776 -8.16 -23.80 4.13
N GLU A 777 -9.02 -24.01 3.14
CA GLU A 777 -8.91 -25.13 2.21
C GLU A 777 -7.72 -24.96 1.26
N ALA A 778 -7.40 -26.00 0.48
CA ALA A 778 -6.37 -25.90 -0.56
C ALA A 778 -6.74 -24.80 -1.59
N ASP A 779 -5.78 -23.93 -1.88
CA ASP A 779 -5.90 -22.75 -2.76
C ASP A 779 -6.97 -21.72 -2.32
N GLU A 780 -7.48 -21.79 -1.08
CA GLU A 780 -8.39 -20.78 -0.52
C GLU A 780 -7.62 -19.57 0.03
N HIS A 781 -7.96 -18.37 -0.44
CA HIS A 781 -7.42 -17.10 0.04
C HIS A 781 -8.57 -16.14 0.44
N PRO A 782 -8.35 -15.20 1.38
CA PRO A 782 -9.29 -14.12 1.63
C PRO A 782 -9.36 -13.17 0.43
N ASP A 783 -10.51 -12.51 0.24
CA ASP A 783 -10.64 -11.38 -0.68
C ASP A 783 -9.60 -10.32 -0.33
N HIS A 784 -8.71 -9.97 -1.27
CA HIS A 784 -7.64 -9.00 -1.00
C HIS A 784 -7.65 -7.84 -2.00
N CYS A 785 -8.02 -6.66 -1.52
CA CYS A 785 -8.02 -5.43 -2.31
C CYS A 785 -6.99 -4.44 -1.78
N VAL A 786 -6.21 -3.84 -2.68
CA VAL A 786 -5.21 -2.81 -2.37
C VAL A 786 -5.45 -1.60 -3.26
N VAL A 787 -5.66 -0.42 -2.66
CA VAL A 787 -5.88 0.83 -3.40
C VAL A 787 -4.87 1.88 -2.95
N ILE A 788 -4.35 2.64 -3.91
CA ILE A 788 -3.56 3.86 -3.69
C ILE A 788 -4.11 4.96 -4.60
N LYS A 789 -4.43 6.13 -4.05
CA LYS A 789 -4.81 7.33 -4.81
C LYS A 789 -3.93 8.52 -4.46
N TYR A 790 -3.63 9.36 -5.43
CA TYR A 790 -2.87 10.59 -5.24
C TYR A 790 -3.80 11.71 -4.74
N VAL A 791 -3.53 12.26 -3.56
CA VAL A 791 -4.32 13.33 -2.93
C VAL A 791 -3.36 14.41 -2.43
N PRO A 792 -3.05 15.45 -3.24
CA PRO A 792 -2.00 16.43 -2.96
C PRO A 792 -2.06 17.05 -1.56
N TYR A 793 -3.27 17.33 -1.06
CA TYR A 793 -3.50 18.07 0.18
C TYR A 793 -2.86 17.45 1.44
N VAL A 794 -2.71 16.12 1.51
CA VAL A 794 -2.13 15.47 2.70
C VAL A 794 -0.59 15.43 2.69
N GLY A 795 0.07 15.79 1.58
CA GLY A 795 1.53 15.77 1.47
C GLY A 795 2.12 14.40 1.85
N ASP A 796 3.10 14.40 2.76
CA ASP A 796 3.74 13.18 3.28
C ASP A 796 2.91 12.45 4.36
N SER A 797 1.84 13.09 4.88
CA SER A 797 0.91 12.58 5.89
C SER A 797 -0.07 11.57 5.28
N LYS A 798 0.48 10.52 4.68
CA LYS A 798 -0.22 9.41 4.05
C LYS A 798 -1.28 8.83 5.01
N ARG A 799 -2.48 8.63 4.49
CA ARG A 799 -3.54 7.88 5.19
C ARG A 799 -3.57 6.43 4.72
N ALA A 800 -3.87 5.55 5.65
CA ALA A 800 -4.23 4.16 5.43
C ALA A 800 -5.59 3.93 6.08
N MET A 801 -6.47 3.25 5.36
CA MET A 801 -7.77 2.80 5.86
C MET A 801 -7.89 1.34 5.48
N ASP A 802 -7.89 0.48 6.49
CA ASP A 802 -7.88 -0.97 6.34
C ASP A 802 -9.10 -1.57 7.03
N GLU A 803 -9.84 -2.42 6.33
CA GLU A 803 -10.82 -3.32 6.94
C GLU A 803 -10.30 -4.77 6.91
N TYR A 804 -10.45 -5.47 8.03
CA TYR A 804 -10.25 -6.91 8.15
C TYR A 804 -11.56 -7.53 8.61
N THR A 805 -12.27 -8.23 7.73
CA THR A 805 -13.48 -9.00 8.06
C THR A 805 -13.14 -10.49 8.10
N SER A 806 -13.47 -11.13 9.23
CA SER A 806 -13.06 -12.49 9.58
C SER A 806 -14.24 -13.32 10.07
N GLN A 807 -14.24 -14.61 9.75
CA GLN A 807 -15.16 -15.59 10.33
C GLN A 807 -14.65 -16.08 11.70
N ILE A 808 -15.60 -16.30 12.61
CA ILE A 808 -15.40 -16.90 13.93
C ILE A 808 -16.45 -18.00 14.17
N MET A 809 -16.46 -18.60 15.36
CA MET A 809 -17.32 -19.75 15.68
C MET A 809 -18.81 -19.54 15.36
N LEU A 810 -19.47 -20.63 14.94
CA LEU A 810 -20.91 -20.70 14.66
C LEU A 810 -21.42 -19.69 13.60
N GLY A 811 -20.57 -19.29 12.65
CA GLY A 811 -20.93 -18.33 11.60
C GLY A 811 -20.94 -16.86 12.06
N GLY A 812 -20.48 -16.59 13.29
CA GLY A 812 -20.21 -15.23 13.73
C GLY A 812 -19.10 -14.59 12.90
N HIS A 813 -19.07 -13.26 12.89
CA HIS A 813 -18.05 -12.48 12.18
C HIS A 813 -17.37 -11.48 13.14
N ASN A 814 -16.10 -11.18 12.85
CA ASN A 814 -15.33 -10.11 13.49
C ASN A 814 -14.81 -9.17 12.40
N THR A 815 -15.10 -7.87 12.54
CA THR A 815 -14.64 -6.83 11.61
C THR A 815 -13.80 -5.80 12.36
N LEU A 816 -12.60 -5.52 11.85
CA LEU A 816 -11.68 -4.52 12.38
C LEU A 816 -11.49 -3.42 11.33
N VAL A 817 -12.07 -2.24 11.57
CA VAL A 817 -11.86 -1.03 10.76
C VAL A 817 -10.75 -0.19 11.38
N ILE A 818 -9.70 0.10 10.62
CA ILE A 818 -8.48 0.74 11.10
C ILE A 818 -8.15 1.95 10.24
N HIS A 819 -8.14 3.15 10.81
CA HIS A 819 -7.57 4.35 10.19
C HIS A 819 -6.19 4.64 10.80
N ASN A 820 -5.17 4.80 9.96
CA ASN A 820 -3.79 5.04 10.36
C ASN A 820 -3.20 6.24 9.58
N THR A 821 -2.78 7.28 10.31
CA THR A 821 -2.01 8.41 9.77
C THR A 821 -0.53 8.08 9.84
N CYS A 822 0.11 7.96 8.68
CA CYS A 822 1.51 7.64 8.51
C CYS A 822 2.24 8.86 7.92
N GLU A 823 3.12 9.50 8.68
CA GLU A 823 4.13 10.41 8.09
C GLU A 823 5.20 9.53 7.43
N ASP A 824 5.01 9.20 6.15
CA ASP A 824 5.62 7.99 5.56
C ASP A 824 7.15 8.07 5.50
N SER A 825 7.72 9.26 5.28
CA SER A 825 9.18 9.48 5.31
C SER A 825 9.78 9.38 6.71
N LEU A 826 9.01 9.72 7.76
CA LEU A 826 9.44 9.52 9.16
C LEU A 826 9.35 8.05 9.58
N LEU A 827 8.49 7.25 8.94
CA LEU A 827 8.45 5.80 9.12
C LEU A 827 9.48 5.07 8.24
N ALA A 828 9.82 5.59 7.05
CA ALA A 828 10.76 4.96 6.11
C ALA A 828 12.23 5.28 6.40
N SER A 829 12.57 6.51 6.79
CA SER A 829 13.97 6.91 7.05
C SER A 829 14.67 6.06 8.12
N PRO A 830 14.04 5.67 9.24
CA PRO A 830 14.64 4.75 10.20
C PRO A 830 14.86 3.34 9.64
N LEU A 831 14.03 2.88 8.69
CA LEU A 831 14.22 1.58 8.04
C LEU A 831 15.41 1.59 7.08
N ILE A 832 15.66 2.71 6.38
CA ILE A 832 16.87 2.90 5.56
C ILE A 832 18.13 2.82 6.44
N LEU A 833 18.09 3.41 7.63
CA LEU A 833 19.17 3.30 8.62
C LEU A 833 19.35 1.85 9.10
N ASP A 834 18.28 1.16 9.50
CA ASP A 834 18.35 -0.24 9.93
C ASP A 834 18.83 -1.17 8.81
N LEU A 835 18.40 -0.96 7.57
CA LEU A 835 18.83 -1.73 6.39
C LEU A 835 20.33 -1.60 6.16
N ALA A 836 20.87 -0.37 6.24
CA ALA A 836 22.30 -0.11 6.08
C ALA A 836 23.13 -0.71 7.23
N ILE A 837 22.69 -0.57 8.48
CA ILE A 837 23.41 -1.07 9.67
C ILE A 837 23.38 -2.61 9.74
N LEU A 838 22.23 -3.24 9.49
CA LEU A 838 22.13 -4.70 9.52
C LEU A 838 22.76 -5.35 8.27
N GLY A 839 22.71 -4.69 7.11
CA GLY A 839 23.43 -5.13 5.92
C GLY A 839 24.95 -5.13 6.13
N GLU A 840 25.49 -4.05 6.70
CA GLU A 840 26.89 -3.97 7.12
C GLU A 840 27.23 -5.09 8.10
N LEU A 841 26.46 -5.25 9.19
CA LEU A 841 26.69 -6.26 10.21
C LEU A 841 26.68 -7.70 9.63
N CYS A 842 25.80 -8.01 8.69
CA CYS A 842 25.78 -9.31 8.01
C CYS A 842 27.10 -9.59 7.29
N SER A 843 27.80 -8.58 6.76
CA SER A 843 29.11 -8.76 6.12
C SER A 843 30.26 -9.08 7.09
N ARG A 844 30.06 -8.90 8.40
CA ARG A 844 31.00 -9.28 9.48
C ARG A 844 30.67 -10.60 10.18
N ILE A 845 29.57 -11.26 9.83
CA ILE A 845 29.15 -12.53 10.44
C ILE A 845 29.47 -13.69 9.50
N GLN A 846 30.16 -14.70 10.03
CA GLN A 846 30.51 -15.93 9.33
C GLN A 846 30.16 -17.15 10.18
N ILE A 847 29.84 -18.26 9.53
CA ILE A 847 29.55 -19.54 10.20
C ILE A 847 30.36 -20.69 9.60
N ARG A 848 30.68 -21.67 10.44
CA ARG A 848 31.38 -22.90 10.04
C ARG A 848 30.75 -24.09 10.74
N ARG A 849 30.59 -25.22 10.06
CA ARG A 849 30.28 -26.50 10.73
C ARG A 849 31.51 -27.03 11.45
N LYS A 850 31.35 -27.48 12.70
CA LYS A 850 32.44 -28.03 13.51
C LYS A 850 32.96 -29.37 12.96
N GLU A 851 32.09 -30.12 12.27
CA GLU A 851 32.44 -31.32 11.52
C GLU A 851 32.04 -31.19 10.03
N PRO A 852 32.88 -31.63 9.08
CA PRO A 852 34.23 -32.14 9.27
C PRO A 852 35.21 -31.05 9.75
N ALA A 853 36.14 -31.44 10.63
CA ALA A 853 37.11 -30.51 11.20
C ALA A 853 38.02 -29.91 10.11
N GLY A 854 38.27 -28.61 10.19
CA GLY A 854 39.12 -27.89 9.22
C GLY A 854 38.37 -27.26 8.05
N GLY A 855 37.03 -27.27 8.03
CA GLY A 855 36.24 -26.50 7.07
C GLY A 855 36.52 -24.99 7.12
N GLU A 856 36.15 -24.29 6.07
CA GLU A 856 36.25 -22.83 5.95
C GLU A 856 35.08 -22.11 6.66
N TYR A 857 35.23 -20.80 6.86
CA TYR A 857 34.16 -19.93 7.35
C TYR A 857 33.34 -19.41 6.17
N LEU A 858 32.05 -19.69 6.18
CA LEU A 858 31.10 -19.25 5.15
C LEU A 858 30.45 -17.94 5.58
N PRO A 859 30.36 -16.93 4.71
CA PRO A 859 29.51 -15.76 4.95
C PRO A 859 28.01 -16.14 4.86
N PHE A 860 27.13 -15.16 5.06
CA PHE A 860 25.76 -15.26 4.54
C PHE A 860 25.76 -15.52 3.01
N ARG A 861 24.65 -16.05 2.48
CA ARG A 861 24.39 -16.03 1.03
C ARG A 861 24.18 -14.59 0.56
N SER A 862 24.44 -14.34 -0.72
CA SER A 862 24.28 -13.02 -1.35
C SER A 862 22.91 -12.38 -1.11
N VAL A 863 21.82 -13.15 -1.13
CA VAL A 863 20.49 -12.67 -0.74
C VAL A 863 20.35 -12.61 0.79
N LEU A 864 20.38 -11.41 1.35
CA LEU A 864 20.27 -11.16 2.81
C LEU A 864 18.80 -11.17 3.29
N SER A 865 18.15 -12.33 3.24
CA SER A 865 16.77 -12.51 3.73
C SER A 865 16.58 -12.23 5.23
N LEU A 866 17.65 -12.06 6.01
CA LEU A 866 17.55 -11.57 7.39
C LEU A 866 16.95 -10.15 7.47
N LEU A 867 17.06 -9.35 6.41
CA LEU A 867 16.52 -7.99 6.33
C LEU A 867 15.00 -7.94 6.07
N SER A 868 14.33 -9.09 5.93
CA SER A 868 12.89 -9.20 5.61
C SER A 868 11.94 -8.45 6.57
N TYR A 869 12.37 -8.19 7.82
CA TYR A 869 11.63 -7.34 8.76
C TYR A 869 11.37 -5.92 8.22
N LEU A 870 12.27 -5.43 7.35
CA LEU A 870 12.29 -4.07 6.82
C LEU A 870 11.69 -3.97 5.40
N CYS A 871 11.45 -5.10 4.72
CA CYS A 871 10.94 -5.20 3.36
C CYS A 871 9.49 -5.72 3.32
N LYS A 872 8.69 -5.34 2.32
CA LYS A 872 7.31 -5.81 2.13
C LYS A 872 7.26 -7.15 1.39
N ALA A 873 7.99 -7.25 0.29
CA ALA A 873 8.10 -8.44 -0.55
C ALA A 873 9.54 -8.96 -0.44
N PRO A 874 9.88 -9.73 0.61
CA PRO A 874 11.28 -10.04 0.90
C PRO A 874 11.90 -10.95 -0.15
N LEU A 875 13.03 -10.53 -0.72
CA LEU A 875 13.88 -11.39 -1.55
C LEU A 875 14.49 -12.49 -0.67
N VAL A 876 14.36 -13.75 -1.10
CA VAL A 876 14.87 -14.93 -0.39
C VAL A 876 15.77 -15.77 -1.30
N PRO A 877 16.77 -16.50 -0.76
CA PRO A 877 17.60 -17.41 -1.55
C PRO A 877 16.76 -18.44 -2.32
N GLN A 878 17.20 -18.80 -3.53
CA GLN A 878 16.47 -19.72 -4.40
C GLN A 878 16.13 -21.05 -3.68
N GLY A 879 14.86 -21.47 -3.78
CA GLY A 879 14.36 -22.69 -3.14
C GLY A 879 14.09 -22.58 -1.64
N THR A 880 14.11 -21.37 -1.05
CA THR A 880 13.71 -21.14 0.35
C THR A 880 12.36 -20.42 0.44
N PRO A 881 11.54 -20.67 1.49
CA PRO A 881 10.21 -20.06 1.61
C PRO A 881 10.29 -18.59 2.03
N VAL A 882 9.37 -17.80 1.49
CA VAL A 882 9.06 -16.46 2.02
C VAL A 882 8.38 -16.60 3.39
N VAL A 883 8.70 -15.68 4.30
CA VAL A 883 8.01 -15.51 5.58
C VAL A 883 7.74 -14.03 5.77
N ASN A 884 6.48 -13.61 5.90
CA ASN A 884 6.10 -12.20 6.06
C ASN A 884 5.78 -11.80 7.50
N SER A 885 5.37 -12.77 8.34
CA SER A 885 5.07 -12.59 9.78
C SER A 885 6.14 -11.74 10.48
N LEU A 886 5.73 -10.55 10.93
CA LEU A 886 6.66 -9.52 11.40
C LEU A 886 7.41 -9.96 12.67
N PHE A 887 6.75 -10.69 13.56
CA PHE A 887 7.37 -11.19 14.79
C PHE A 887 8.32 -12.35 14.50
N ARG A 888 7.99 -13.27 13.57
CA ARG A 888 8.94 -14.32 13.14
C ARG A 888 10.21 -13.70 12.54
N GLN A 889 10.07 -12.65 11.72
CA GLN A 889 11.20 -11.90 11.17
C GLN A 889 12.03 -11.17 12.25
N ARG A 890 11.39 -10.47 13.20
CA ARG A 890 12.10 -9.82 14.32
C ARG A 890 12.87 -10.83 15.18
N THR A 891 12.24 -11.97 15.47
CA THR A 891 12.84 -13.06 16.25
C THR A 891 14.00 -13.74 15.52
N ALA A 892 14.00 -13.79 14.18
CA ALA A 892 15.16 -14.25 13.42
C ALA A 892 16.37 -13.32 13.59
N ILE A 893 16.17 -12.00 13.52
CA ILE A 893 17.22 -11.00 13.82
C ILE A 893 17.71 -11.17 15.25
N GLU A 894 16.81 -11.15 16.24
CA GLU A 894 17.18 -11.25 17.65
C GLU A 894 17.94 -12.54 17.98
N ASN A 895 17.51 -13.69 17.48
CA ASN A 895 18.17 -14.97 17.73
C ASN A 895 19.55 -15.07 17.06
N ILE A 896 19.75 -14.47 15.87
CA ILE A 896 21.09 -14.41 15.24
C ILE A 896 22.02 -13.51 16.05
N LEU A 897 21.56 -12.34 16.50
CA LEU A 897 22.36 -11.46 17.37
C LEU A 897 22.72 -12.13 18.71
N ARG A 898 21.79 -12.88 19.30
CA ARG A 898 22.02 -13.69 20.52
C ARG A 898 23.02 -14.82 20.27
N ALA A 899 22.91 -15.53 19.15
CA ALA A 899 23.85 -16.59 18.77
C ALA A 899 25.28 -16.05 18.55
N CYS A 900 25.43 -14.84 17.99
CA CYS A 900 26.73 -14.17 17.81
C CYS A 900 27.46 -13.84 19.13
N VAL A 901 26.79 -13.94 20.28
CA VAL A 901 27.39 -13.83 21.63
C VAL A 901 27.18 -15.08 22.50
N GLY A 902 26.82 -16.22 21.90
CA GLY A 902 26.66 -17.49 22.62
C GLY A 902 25.46 -17.58 23.55
N LEU A 903 24.44 -16.76 23.35
CA LEU A 903 23.16 -16.87 24.04
C LEU A 903 22.18 -17.71 23.20
N PRO A 904 21.41 -18.63 23.82
CA PRO A 904 20.41 -19.42 23.11
C PRO A 904 19.20 -18.56 22.71
N PRO A 905 18.34 -19.04 21.78
CA PRO A 905 17.06 -18.43 21.48
C PRO A 905 16.18 -18.28 22.73
N LEU A 906 15.32 -17.26 22.75
CA LEU A 906 14.34 -17.12 23.83
C LEU A 906 13.25 -18.19 23.72
N SER A 907 13.06 -18.96 24.80
CA SER A 907 12.06 -20.03 24.85
C SER A 907 10.74 -19.62 25.52
N HIS A 908 10.75 -18.52 26.28
CA HIS A 908 9.65 -18.01 27.12
C HIS A 908 9.04 -19.02 28.12
N MET A 909 9.60 -20.23 28.24
CA MET A 909 9.07 -21.32 29.07
C MET A 909 9.01 -20.98 30.56
N THR A 910 9.84 -20.03 31.03
CA THR A 910 9.78 -19.47 32.40
C THR A 910 9.73 -20.54 33.50
N LEU A 911 10.55 -21.59 33.37
CA LEU A 911 10.40 -22.84 34.14
C LEU A 911 10.73 -22.64 35.62
N GLU A 912 11.73 -21.81 35.91
CA GLU A 912 12.11 -21.26 37.22
C GLU A 912 10.99 -20.47 37.93
N HIS A 913 9.89 -20.13 37.24
CA HIS A 913 8.70 -19.53 37.83
C HIS A 913 7.47 -20.46 37.83
N ARG A 914 7.61 -21.67 37.28
CA ARG A 914 6.54 -22.68 37.15
C ARG A 914 6.82 -23.97 37.95
N PHE A 915 8.08 -24.20 38.30
CA PHE A 915 8.59 -25.38 38.99
C PHE A 915 9.72 -24.99 39.96
N ASP A 916 9.84 -25.71 41.09
CA ASP A 916 10.93 -25.54 42.07
C ASP A 916 12.27 -26.12 41.57
N LEU A 917 12.73 -25.66 40.40
CA LEU A 917 13.97 -26.08 39.77
C LEU A 917 15.17 -25.32 40.35
N PRO A 918 16.31 -25.98 40.62
CA PRO A 918 17.53 -25.33 41.11
C PRO A 918 18.30 -24.62 39.96
N VAL A 919 17.61 -23.77 39.20
CA VAL A 919 18.21 -22.96 38.12
C VAL A 919 19.17 -21.94 38.74
N GLY A 920 20.36 -21.78 38.15
CA GLY A 920 21.35 -20.78 38.56
C GLY A 920 22.12 -21.06 39.86
N GLN A 921 21.86 -22.16 40.58
CA GLN A 921 22.68 -22.53 41.75
C GLN A 921 24.06 -23.06 41.31
N SER A 922 25.08 -22.20 41.34
CA SER A 922 26.47 -22.65 41.26
C SER A 922 26.82 -23.54 42.46
N ALA A 923 27.67 -24.56 42.23
CA ALA A 923 28.01 -25.55 43.26
C ALA A 923 28.65 -24.92 44.53
N GLU A 924 29.23 -23.73 44.40
CA GLU A 924 29.86 -22.98 45.50
C GLU A 924 28.83 -22.48 46.54
N ALA A 925 27.61 -22.13 46.12
CA ALA A 925 26.57 -21.63 47.02
C ALA A 925 26.17 -22.66 48.09
N GLN A 926 26.19 -23.96 47.74
CA GLN A 926 25.82 -25.05 48.64
C GLN A 926 26.80 -25.23 49.81
N HIS A 927 28.05 -24.78 49.67
CA HIS A 927 29.05 -24.80 50.76
C HIS A 927 28.83 -23.70 51.81
N VAL A 928 28.23 -22.57 51.43
CA VAL A 928 27.90 -21.48 52.37
C VAL A 928 26.66 -21.84 53.20
N ALA A 929 25.60 -22.34 52.54
CA ALA A 929 24.34 -22.70 53.19
C ALA A 929 24.52 -23.76 54.31
N LYS A 930 25.41 -24.75 54.11
CA LYS A 930 25.72 -25.77 55.12
C LYS A 930 26.43 -25.23 56.38
N LYS A 931 27.11 -24.08 56.32
CA LYS A 931 27.68 -23.42 57.52
C LYS A 931 26.67 -22.57 58.28
N ALA A 932 25.72 -21.93 57.59
CA ALA A 932 24.71 -21.08 58.24
C ALA A 932 23.76 -21.89 59.14
N ARG A 933 23.41 -23.12 58.77
CA ARG A 933 22.38 -23.93 59.44
C ARG A 933 22.81 -24.62 60.76
N VAL A 934 24.03 -24.37 61.25
CA VAL A 934 24.57 -24.96 62.49
C VAL A 934 24.43 -24.03 63.70
N ASN A 935 24.43 -22.71 63.49
CA ASN A 935 24.40 -21.71 64.57
C ASN A 935 23.07 -20.94 64.60
N GLY A 936 22.03 -21.54 65.20
CA GLY A 936 20.71 -20.92 65.34
C GLY A 936 19.91 -21.51 66.51
N THR A 937 20.16 -21.02 67.73
CA THR A 937 19.45 -21.45 68.94
C THR A 937 18.02 -20.95 68.98
N ALA A 938 17.05 -21.84 69.22
CA ALA A 938 15.64 -21.51 69.40
C ALA A 938 15.32 -21.00 70.83
N PRO A 939 14.22 -20.25 70.98
CA PRO A 939 13.42 -20.26 72.21
C PRO A 939 11.96 -20.74 71.98
N TYR A 940 11.37 -21.28 73.05
CA TYR A 940 9.97 -21.76 73.14
C TYR A 940 8.95 -20.62 73.31
N VAL A 941 7.65 -20.90 73.12
CA VAL A 941 6.61 -21.04 74.18
C VAL A 941 5.17 -21.04 73.60
N ASN A 942 4.37 -22.04 73.99
CA ASN A 942 2.89 -22.21 74.04
C ASN A 942 1.95 -21.61 72.95
N GLY A 943 0.84 -22.23 72.55
CA GLY A 943 0.29 -23.57 72.87
C GLY A 943 -1.15 -23.57 73.40
N THR A 944 -2.09 -24.16 72.65
CA THR A 944 -3.43 -24.61 73.09
C THR A 944 -3.90 -25.79 72.23
N SER A 945 -4.83 -26.61 72.74
CA SER A 945 -5.21 -27.93 72.21
C SER A 945 -6.59 -27.97 71.54
N GLU A 946 -6.85 -28.96 70.67
CA GLU A 946 -7.72 -30.12 70.98
C GLU A 946 -7.88 -31.12 69.80
N LYS A 947 -7.84 -32.44 70.10
CA LYS A 947 -8.59 -33.57 69.48
C LYS A 947 -8.47 -33.87 67.96
N CYS A 948 -8.52 -35.12 67.47
CA CYS A 948 -8.34 -36.47 68.05
C CYS A 948 -8.21 -37.53 66.92
N ASN A 949 -7.76 -38.76 67.27
CA ASN A 949 -7.78 -40.01 66.47
C ASN A 949 -6.89 -40.04 65.21
N GLY A 950 -6.01 -41.03 64.97
CA GLY A 950 -5.48 -42.09 65.86
C GLY A 950 -6.00 -43.51 65.60
N VAL A 951 -5.33 -44.25 64.70
CA VAL A 951 -5.27 -45.74 64.64
C VAL A 951 -3.83 -46.13 64.25
N HIS A 952 -3.37 -47.33 64.59
CA HIS A 952 -1.97 -47.78 64.47
C HIS A 952 -1.86 -49.23 63.95
N ASN A 953 -0.64 -49.78 63.87
CA ASN A 953 -0.20 -51.04 63.22
C ASN A 953 -0.03 -50.87 61.69
N GLY A 954 0.94 -51.50 61.01
CA GLY A 954 1.76 -52.68 61.33
C GLY A 954 1.36 -53.84 60.39
N ASP A 955 2.22 -54.70 59.86
CA ASP A 955 3.66 -54.96 60.08
C ASP A 955 4.22 -55.71 58.83
N THR A 956 5.52 -56.05 58.81
CA THR A 956 6.25 -56.90 57.82
C THR A 956 6.51 -56.29 56.43
N GLY A 957 7.60 -56.62 55.71
CA GLY A 957 8.81 -57.33 56.16
C GLY A 957 9.70 -57.86 55.00
N HIS A 958 11.03 -57.71 55.13
CA HIS A 958 12.11 -58.27 54.27
C HIS A 958 12.16 -57.81 52.78
N ALA A 959 13.26 -57.97 52.03
CA ALA A 959 14.72 -57.96 52.30
C ALA A 959 15.49 -58.09 50.95
N SER A 960 16.83 -58.03 50.98
CA SER A 960 17.78 -58.36 49.89
C SER A 960 17.81 -57.41 48.68
N GLU A 961 18.94 -57.17 48.01
CA GLU A 961 20.34 -57.05 48.46
C GLU A 961 21.15 -56.27 47.39
N GLU A 962 22.32 -55.74 47.74
CA GLU A 962 23.27 -55.13 46.78
C GLU A 962 24.15 -56.20 46.08
N VAL A 963 25.20 -55.75 45.37
CA VAL A 963 26.31 -56.52 44.75
C VAL A 963 26.08 -56.95 43.27
N SER A 964 27.02 -56.76 42.34
CA SER A 964 28.14 -55.80 42.21
C SER A 964 28.73 -55.85 40.79
N SER A 965 29.25 -54.72 40.32
CA SER A 965 30.41 -54.57 39.40
C SER A 965 30.66 -55.59 38.27
N ARG A 966 30.75 -55.06 37.04
CA ARG A 966 32.05 -54.98 36.36
C ARG A 966 32.13 -53.80 35.40
#